data_AF-C6B739-F1
#
_entry.id   AF-C6B739-F1
#
_cell.length_a   1.000
_cell.length_b   1.000
_cell.length_c   1.000
_cell.angle_alpha   90.00
_cell.angle_beta   90.00
_cell.angle_gamma   90.00
#
_symmetry.space_group_name_H-M   'P 1'
#
loop_
_entity.id
_entity.type
_entity.pdbx_description
1 polymer ?
#
loop_
_entity_poly.entity_id
_entity_poly.type
_entity_poly.pdbx_seq_one_letter_code
_entity_poly.pdbx_strand_id
1 'polypeptide(L)'
;MSSSDAKITEAELENDLGPRRVYSTSPSAPSRMPAFASVLAVIAILYFGKEVLLPLAIAVLLTFALAPISSRLRKLGMPRIPAVIVTVVIAFLVLVLFGLVVAGHVAEVAQNLPAYQGNIIAKIRSLQESGTDSGIVRRLTSVVESVGRELSNAEQRPGAPGTGSRPREPVLVEIFAPSRPIETLTSLIGPLLGPIASLGLIIVVVIFMLLEREELRDRFIRLVGYGDLHRTTEAIQEAGSRVAQYLLMQLVVNCAYGVPLALGLWAVGIPNPALWGMLAIVLRFVPYIGPVIATVLPLFLAFAVDPGWSLVLWVGAIFLVLELTSNNVIEPWLYGSRTGLSPLAIIVAAIFWAWLWGPVGLVLSTPLTVCLAVLGRYVPQFEFLEVVFGSDPVLDPKERLYQRLLAGDPDEATDYAEEFLEEDYLEDYYGKVAIPALLLAEKDRRRGVLTAEQMEQVFGTAITLVSNLAEIAQEEEQEEEEEEEQKEAAGRPSPPKEGNGDESELPDGRGKTVFCVGGRGPLDDASAAMLAQILQVQGAEVVAARHSDIPNRRAMSLVPKQSNAIVVCFLNEDSTRHATILVRRFKRIYPAIRVGAVLWAENQKERQPPALGEADFVATTLTSAAREALADAPPSLVTTARKIRTRRSSNKTGIAAARSGI
;
A
#
# COMPACT_ATOMS: atom_id res chain seq x y z
N MET A 1 -32.02 -36.50 75.34
CA MET A 1 -32.57 -37.81 74.89
C MET A 1 -31.73 -38.30 73.72
N SER A 2 -31.35 -39.56 73.82
CA SER A 2 -30.54 -40.45 72.98
C SER A 2 -30.38 -40.18 71.47
N SER A 3 -29.12 -40.21 71.02
CA SER A 3 -28.51 -40.99 69.92
C SER A 3 -29.34 -41.39 68.70
N SER A 4 -28.85 -41.06 67.50
CA SER A 4 -28.72 -42.07 66.44
C SER A 4 -27.68 -41.68 65.37
N ASP A 5 -26.74 -42.58 65.15
CA ASP A 5 -25.75 -42.62 64.07
C ASP A 5 -26.41 -42.61 62.68
N ALA A 6 -25.79 -41.90 61.74
CA ALA A 6 -25.86 -42.22 60.32
C ALA A 6 -24.51 -41.92 59.67
N LYS A 7 -23.67 -42.96 59.57
CA LYS A 7 -22.49 -43.00 58.70
C LYS A 7 -22.97 -42.92 57.25
N ILE A 8 -22.62 -41.85 56.55
CA ILE A 8 -22.73 -41.80 55.09
C ILE A 8 -21.39 -42.29 54.53
N THR A 9 -21.45 -43.39 53.80
CA THR A 9 -20.32 -44.09 53.18
C THR A 9 -19.77 -43.28 51.99
N GLU A 10 -18.45 -43.23 51.83
CA GLU A 10 -17.73 -42.54 50.73
C GLU A 10 -18.18 -42.93 49.31
N ALA A 11 -18.93 -44.02 49.14
CA ALA A 11 -19.45 -44.47 47.85
C ALA A 11 -20.66 -43.65 47.32
N GLU A 12 -21.30 -42.81 48.14
CA GLU A 12 -22.43 -41.96 47.70
C GLU A 12 -21.99 -40.56 47.22
N LEU A 13 -20.73 -40.14 47.45
CA LEU A 13 -20.23 -38.85 46.97
C LEU A 13 -19.65 -38.88 45.54
N GLU A 14 -19.46 -40.07 44.96
CA GLU A 14 -18.73 -40.23 43.69
C GLU A 14 -19.64 -40.30 42.45
N ASN A 15 -20.97 -40.27 42.61
CA ASN A 15 -21.92 -40.51 41.50
C ASN A 15 -22.67 -39.25 41.00
N ASP A 16 -22.29 -38.04 41.47
CA ASP A 16 -22.97 -36.78 41.11
C ASP A 16 -22.14 -35.88 40.16
N LEU A 17 -21.02 -36.39 39.62
CA LEU A 17 -20.21 -35.73 38.60
C LEU A 17 -20.69 -36.11 37.20
N GLY A 18 -21.87 -35.61 36.81
CA GLY A 18 -22.27 -35.55 35.41
C GLY A 18 -21.24 -34.79 34.56
N PRO A 19 -21.19 -35.00 33.23
CA PRO A 19 -20.19 -34.37 32.38
C PRO A 19 -20.32 -32.84 32.48
N ARG A 20 -19.29 -32.19 33.02
CA ARG A 20 -19.18 -30.73 33.04
C ARG A 20 -19.30 -30.23 31.59
N ARG A 21 -20.49 -29.76 31.21
CA ARG A 21 -20.66 -28.94 30.02
C ARG A 21 -19.83 -27.69 30.24
N VAL A 22 -18.66 -27.66 29.61
CA VAL A 22 -17.89 -26.44 29.44
C VAL A 22 -18.82 -25.50 28.66
N TYR A 23 -19.38 -24.51 29.34
CA TYR A 23 -19.99 -23.39 28.66
C TYR A 23 -18.86 -22.70 27.89
N SER A 24 -18.75 -22.99 26.59
CA SER A 24 -18.08 -22.09 25.68
C SER A 24 -18.87 -20.79 25.72
N THR A 25 -18.33 -19.78 26.39
CA THR A 25 -18.73 -18.41 26.15
C THR A 25 -18.35 -18.13 24.70
N SER A 26 -19.30 -18.29 23.77
CA SER A 26 -19.16 -17.69 22.45
C SER A 26 -18.80 -16.22 22.65
N PRO A 27 -17.74 -15.69 22.04
CA PRO A 27 -17.53 -14.25 22.04
C PRO A 27 -18.78 -13.64 21.41
N SER A 28 -19.48 -12.82 22.18
CA SER A 28 -20.58 -11.99 21.70
C SER A 28 -20.08 -11.25 20.47
N ALA A 29 -20.65 -11.57 19.30
CA ALA A 29 -20.41 -10.79 18.09
C ALA A 29 -20.69 -9.32 18.44
N PRO A 30 -19.73 -8.39 18.21
CA PRO A 30 -19.98 -6.99 18.49
C PRO A 30 -21.19 -6.57 17.65
N SER A 31 -22.20 -6.03 18.30
CA SER A 31 -23.32 -5.40 17.60
C SER A 31 -22.71 -4.39 16.62
N ARG A 32 -23.06 -4.47 15.34
CA ARG A 32 -22.51 -3.55 14.31
C ARG A 32 -23.14 -2.14 14.38
N MET A 33 -24.17 -1.97 15.22
CA MET A 33 -24.86 -0.69 15.48
C MET A 33 -24.02 0.37 16.23
N PRO A 34 -23.24 0.06 17.28
CA PRO A 34 -22.35 1.03 17.93
C PRO A 34 -21.23 1.58 17.02
N ALA A 35 -20.78 0.82 16.01
CA ALA A 35 -19.70 1.28 15.12
C ALA A 35 -20.15 2.40 14.17
N PHE A 36 -21.36 2.31 13.61
CA PHE A 36 -21.89 3.38 12.77
C PHE A 36 -22.16 4.66 13.57
N ALA A 37 -22.73 4.51 14.78
CA ALA A 37 -22.99 5.63 15.67
C ALA A 37 -21.70 6.32 16.13
N SER A 38 -20.62 5.57 16.39
CA SER A 38 -19.33 6.16 16.78
C SER A 38 -18.69 6.93 15.63
N VAL A 39 -18.73 6.41 14.39
CA VAL A 39 -18.23 7.12 13.20
C VAL A 39 -18.99 8.44 13.00
N LEU A 40 -20.32 8.42 13.09
CA LEU A 40 -21.15 9.62 12.95
C LEU A 40 -20.87 10.65 14.05
N ALA A 41 -20.67 10.19 15.29
CA ALA A 41 -20.28 11.06 16.40
C ALA A 41 -18.91 11.70 16.18
N VAL A 42 -17.92 10.95 15.69
CA VAL A 42 -16.59 11.51 15.34
C VAL A 42 -16.70 12.56 14.25
N ILE A 43 -17.45 12.29 13.17
CA ILE A 43 -17.66 13.26 12.09
C ILE A 43 -18.35 14.53 12.62
N ALA A 44 -19.37 14.39 13.47
CA ALA A 44 -20.04 15.53 14.09
C ALA A 44 -19.07 16.36 14.96
N ILE A 45 -18.25 15.71 15.79
CA ILE A 45 -17.22 16.40 16.60
C ILE A 45 -16.21 17.12 15.71
N LEU A 46 -15.75 16.50 14.63
CA LEU A 46 -14.81 17.12 13.69
C LEU A 46 -15.41 18.34 12.97
N TYR A 47 -16.71 18.28 12.65
CA TYR A 47 -17.42 19.37 11.97
C TYR A 47 -17.69 20.56 12.91
N PHE A 48 -18.24 20.31 14.10
CA PHE A 48 -18.56 21.35 15.07
C PHE A 48 -17.30 21.89 15.78
N GLY A 49 -16.28 21.05 15.98
CA GLY A 49 -15.02 21.41 16.62
C GLY A 49 -14.02 22.12 15.72
N LYS A 50 -14.36 22.42 14.46
CA LYS A 50 -13.42 22.96 13.46
C LYS A 50 -12.65 24.21 13.91
N GLU A 51 -13.25 25.09 14.71
CA GLU A 51 -12.60 26.32 15.20
C GLU A 51 -11.37 26.04 16.08
N VAL A 52 -11.38 24.91 16.79
CA VAL A 52 -10.28 24.47 17.65
C VAL A 52 -9.40 23.44 16.93
N LEU A 53 -10.03 22.51 16.22
CA LEU A 53 -9.36 21.37 15.58
C LEU A 53 -8.54 21.78 14.36
N LEU A 54 -8.96 22.79 13.60
CA LEU A 54 -8.26 23.22 12.39
C LEU A 54 -6.90 23.87 12.72
N PRO A 55 -6.79 24.84 13.66
CA PRO A 55 -5.49 25.35 14.11
C PRO A 55 -4.59 24.25 14.68
N LEU A 56 -5.16 23.30 15.43
CA LEU A 56 -4.43 22.16 15.98
C LEU A 56 -3.90 21.23 14.87
N ALA A 57 -4.72 20.89 13.87
CA ALA A 57 -4.33 20.05 12.75
C ALA A 57 -3.22 20.69 11.92
N ILE A 58 -3.35 22.00 11.62
CA ILE A 58 -2.28 22.76 10.95
C ILE A 58 -1.01 22.74 11.81
N ALA A 59 -1.12 22.95 13.12
CA ALA A 59 0.03 22.95 14.00
C ALA A 59 0.73 21.57 14.07
N VAL A 60 -0.02 20.46 14.09
CA VAL A 60 0.54 19.10 14.02
C VAL A 60 1.32 18.91 12.72
N LEU A 61 0.73 19.30 11.59
CA LEU A 61 1.37 19.16 10.27
C LEU A 61 2.61 20.03 10.13
N LEU A 62 2.54 21.29 10.58
CA LEU A 62 3.71 22.18 10.63
C LEU A 62 4.78 21.65 11.59
N THR A 63 4.40 21.06 12.72
CA THR A 63 5.34 20.42 13.66
C THR A 63 6.09 19.29 12.96
N PHE A 64 5.41 18.43 12.20
CA PHE A 64 6.08 17.38 11.41
C PHE A 64 7.00 17.95 10.33
N ALA A 65 6.57 19.00 9.61
CA ALA A 65 7.39 19.67 8.59
C ALA A 65 8.63 20.36 9.19
N LEU A 66 8.53 20.97 10.37
CA LEU A 66 9.60 21.74 11.03
C LEU A 66 10.49 20.88 11.94
N ALA A 67 10.05 19.68 12.34
CA ALA A 67 10.84 18.74 13.13
C ALA A 67 12.22 18.39 12.53
N PRO A 68 12.37 18.07 11.23
CA PRO A 68 13.70 17.81 10.65
C PRO A 68 14.61 19.04 10.69
N ILE A 69 14.05 20.26 10.58
CA ILE A 69 14.82 21.50 10.62
C ILE A 69 15.31 21.77 12.05
N SER A 70 14.41 21.72 13.04
CA SER A 70 14.77 21.96 14.44
C SER A 70 15.74 20.90 14.98
N SER A 71 15.61 19.64 14.57
CA SER A 71 16.55 18.58 14.95
C SER A 71 17.93 18.76 14.31
N ARG A 72 18.03 19.25 13.06
CA ARG A 72 19.31 19.64 12.45
C ARG A 72 19.96 20.80 13.20
N LEU A 73 19.21 21.84 13.57
CA LEU A 73 19.74 22.95 14.39
C LEU A 73 20.28 22.45 15.75
N ARG A 74 19.59 21.47 16.37
CA ARG A 74 20.06 20.84 17.61
C ARG A 74 21.37 20.05 17.40
N LYS A 75 21.51 19.36 16.27
CA LYS A 75 22.77 18.67 15.89
C LYS A 75 23.92 19.65 15.63
N LEU A 76 23.64 20.88 15.22
CA LEU A 76 24.63 21.96 15.10
C LEU A 76 25.05 22.58 16.46
N GLY A 77 24.57 22.06 17.59
CA GLY A 77 25.02 22.45 18.93
C GLY A 77 24.09 23.40 19.70
N MET A 78 22.91 23.74 19.15
CA MET A 78 21.94 24.60 19.83
C MET A 78 21.09 23.82 20.85
N PRO A 79 20.86 24.33 22.08
CA PRO A 79 19.97 23.66 23.04
C PRO A 79 18.50 23.66 22.58
N ARG A 80 17.69 22.75 23.12
CA ARG A 80 16.34 22.42 22.63
C ARG A 80 15.44 23.65 22.44
N ILE A 81 15.33 24.50 23.46
CA ILE A 81 14.40 25.64 23.46
C ILE A 81 14.73 26.67 22.37
N PRO A 82 15.95 27.23 22.29
CA PRO A 82 16.27 28.20 21.24
C PRO A 82 16.24 27.58 19.84
N ALA A 83 16.59 26.30 19.68
CA ALA A 83 16.49 25.63 18.37
C ALA A 83 15.05 25.63 17.85
N VAL A 84 14.07 25.34 18.72
CA VAL A 84 12.65 25.38 18.36
C VAL A 84 12.19 26.81 18.08
N ILE A 85 12.48 27.77 18.96
CA ILE A 85 12.07 29.17 18.79
C ILE A 85 12.61 29.75 17.48
N VAL A 86 13.90 29.57 17.21
CA VAL A 86 14.53 30.05 15.97
C VAL A 86 13.90 29.41 14.74
N THR A 87 13.65 28.09 14.77
CA THR A 87 13.00 27.38 13.66
C THR A 87 11.61 27.94 13.36
N VAL A 88 10.78 28.11 14.39
CA VAL A 88 9.41 28.64 14.23
C VAL A 88 9.43 30.09 13.78
N VAL A 89 10.24 30.94 14.42
CA VAL A 89 10.34 32.36 14.06
C VAL A 89 10.78 32.53 12.62
N ILE A 90 11.80 31.80 12.16
CA ILE A 90 12.25 31.86 10.76
C ILE A 90 11.14 31.38 9.81
N ALA A 91 10.48 30.25 10.11
CA ALA A 91 9.44 29.71 9.25
C ALA A 91 8.25 30.69 9.08
N PHE A 92 7.76 31.25 10.19
CA PHE A 92 6.66 32.23 10.14
C PHE A 92 7.10 33.56 9.56
N LEU A 93 8.35 33.99 9.78
CA LEU A 93 8.90 35.20 9.14
C LEU A 93 8.95 35.05 7.62
N VAL A 94 9.37 33.88 7.11
CA VAL A 94 9.34 33.58 5.67
C VAL A 94 7.92 33.62 5.13
N LEU A 95 6.94 33.03 5.83
CA LEU A 95 5.53 33.07 5.42
C LEU A 95 4.95 34.48 5.41
N VAL A 96 5.24 35.29 6.44
CA VAL A 96 4.78 36.69 6.53
C VAL A 96 5.43 37.53 5.44
N LEU A 97 6.75 37.40 5.23
CA LEU A 97 7.46 38.11 4.17
C LEU A 97 6.89 37.75 2.80
N PHE A 98 6.68 36.46 2.54
CA PHE A 98 6.05 35.97 1.32
C PHE A 98 4.67 36.61 1.11
N GLY A 99 3.82 36.60 2.14
CA GLY A 99 2.49 37.21 2.08
C GLY A 99 2.51 38.71 1.79
N LEU A 100 3.44 39.45 2.40
CA LEU A 100 3.62 40.89 2.16
C LEU A 100 4.08 41.18 0.73
N VAL A 101 5.01 40.40 0.18
CA VAL A 101 5.48 40.56 -1.21
C VAL A 101 4.34 40.28 -2.18
N VAL A 102 3.58 39.19 -1.99
CA VAL A 102 2.40 38.88 -2.82
C VAL A 102 1.35 39.98 -2.73
N ALA A 103 1.02 40.46 -1.53
CA ALA A 103 0.06 41.54 -1.35
C ALA A 103 0.48 42.84 -2.08
N GLY A 104 1.78 43.16 -2.05
CA GLY A 104 2.35 44.29 -2.79
C GLY A 104 2.13 44.16 -4.31
N HIS A 105 2.47 43.01 -4.89
CA HIS A 105 2.27 42.79 -6.32
C HIS A 105 0.79 42.73 -6.72
N VAL A 106 -0.09 42.18 -5.88
CA VAL A 106 -1.54 42.19 -6.14
C VAL A 106 -2.08 43.62 -6.15
N ALA A 107 -1.64 44.47 -5.22
CA ALA A 107 -2.00 45.88 -5.20
C ALA A 107 -1.53 46.62 -6.45
N GLU A 108 -0.33 46.30 -6.96
CA GLU A 108 0.18 46.84 -8.21
C GLU A 108 -0.67 46.44 -9.42
N VAL A 109 -1.07 45.16 -9.52
CA VAL A 109 -1.98 44.69 -10.58
C VAL A 109 -3.33 45.40 -10.49
N ALA A 110 -3.87 45.57 -9.27
CA ALA A 110 -5.14 46.24 -9.05
C ALA A 110 -5.12 47.72 -9.46
N GLN A 111 -4.02 48.44 -9.22
CA GLN A 111 -3.88 49.84 -9.64
C GLN A 111 -3.79 49.99 -11.17
N ASN A 112 -3.28 48.98 -11.87
CA ASN A 112 -3.18 48.96 -13.33
C ASN A 112 -4.45 48.46 -14.04
N LEU A 113 -5.48 48.02 -13.31
CA LEU A 113 -6.75 47.53 -13.85
C LEU A 113 -7.41 48.47 -14.87
N PRO A 114 -7.49 49.81 -14.65
CA PRO A 114 -8.15 50.71 -15.60
C PRO A 114 -7.49 50.69 -16.99
N ALA A 115 -6.16 50.53 -17.06
CA ALA A 115 -5.45 50.42 -18.33
C ALA A 115 -5.79 49.11 -19.07
N TYR A 116 -5.94 48.01 -18.32
CA TYR A 116 -6.30 46.70 -18.88
C TYR A 116 -7.74 46.63 -19.39
N GLN A 117 -8.67 47.40 -18.80
CA GLN A 117 -10.07 47.46 -19.26
C GLN A 117 -10.19 47.95 -20.72
N GLY A 118 -9.39 48.95 -21.10
CA GLY A 118 -9.39 49.48 -22.47
C GLY A 118 -9.02 48.43 -23.52
N ASN A 119 -8.01 47.62 -23.22
CA ASN A 119 -7.54 46.54 -24.09
C ASN A 119 -8.56 45.40 -24.20
N ILE A 120 -9.23 45.03 -23.09
CA ILE A 120 -10.30 44.03 -23.09
C ILE A 120 -11.45 44.45 -24.02
N ILE A 121 -11.91 45.71 -23.92
CA ILE A 121 -13.00 46.24 -24.75
C ILE A 121 -12.61 46.24 -26.23
N ALA A 122 -11.37 46.65 -26.55
CA ALA A 122 -10.85 46.63 -27.91
C ALA A 122 -10.85 45.22 -28.51
N LYS A 123 -10.47 44.20 -27.72
CA LYS A 123 -10.42 42.79 -28.14
C LYS A 123 -11.80 42.20 -28.38
N ILE A 124 -12.76 42.50 -27.50
CA ILE A 124 -14.17 42.10 -27.66
C ILE A 124 -14.76 42.70 -28.95
N ARG A 125 -14.45 43.97 -29.27
CA ARG A 125 -14.87 44.61 -30.53
C ARG A 125 -14.22 43.96 -31.75
N SER A 126 -12.93 43.63 -31.71
CA SER A 126 -12.24 42.96 -32.83
C SER A 126 -12.82 41.58 -33.16
N LEU A 127 -13.29 40.84 -32.13
CA LEU A 127 -14.00 39.57 -32.31
C LEU A 127 -15.40 39.76 -32.88
N GLN A 128 -16.08 40.84 -32.49
CA GLN A 128 -17.40 41.20 -33.01
C GLN A 128 -17.32 41.61 -34.50
N GLU A 129 -16.24 42.27 -34.91
CA GLU A 129 -15.96 42.63 -36.31
C GLU A 129 -15.53 41.41 -37.16
N SER A 130 -14.96 40.37 -36.54
CA SER A 130 -14.50 39.14 -37.19
C SER A 130 -15.63 38.12 -37.47
N GLY A 131 -16.89 38.45 -37.20
CA GLY A 131 -18.06 37.71 -37.70
C GLY A 131 -18.70 36.67 -36.76
N THR A 132 -18.33 36.60 -35.48
CA THR A 132 -18.99 35.70 -34.51
C THR A 132 -20.20 36.38 -33.86
N ASP A 133 -21.33 36.39 -34.57
CA ASP A 133 -22.60 37.02 -34.15
C ASP A 133 -23.31 36.22 -33.03
N SER A 134 -22.66 36.11 -31.87
CA SER A 134 -23.23 35.42 -30.70
C SER A 134 -23.65 36.43 -29.64
N GLY A 135 -24.93 36.41 -29.25
CA GLY A 135 -25.51 37.30 -28.23
C GLY A 135 -24.80 37.30 -26.86
N ILE A 136 -23.83 36.40 -26.67
CA ILE A 136 -22.90 36.35 -25.53
C ILE A 136 -21.94 37.54 -25.54
N VAL A 137 -21.44 37.94 -26.71
CA VAL A 137 -20.54 39.11 -26.89
C VAL A 137 -21.26 40.38 -26.44
N ARG A 138 -22.52 40.56 -26.85
CA ARG A 138 -23.33 41.74 -26.48
C ARG A 138 -23.64 41.79 -24.97
N ARG A 139 -23.82 40.64 -24.32
CA ARG A 139 -23.98 40.56 -22.85
C ARG A 139 -22.68 40.92 -22.12
N LEU A 140 -21.53 40.42 -22.57
CA LEU A 140 -20.22 40.75 -22.01
C LEU A 140 -19.91 42.25 -22.13
N THR A 141 -20.20 42.87 -23.29
CA THR A 141 -20.01 44.31 -23.48
C THR A 141 -20.86 45.13 -22.51
N SER A 142 -22.11 44.72 -22.27
CA SER A 142 -23.01 45.43 -21.34
C SER A 142 -22.56 45.37 -19.88
N VAL A 143 -21.97 44.23 -19.45
CA VAL A 143 -21.43 44.06 -18.08
C VAL A 143 -20.14 44.86 -17.89
N VAL A 144 -19.27 44.90 -18.92
CA VAL A 144 -18.04 45.70 -18.87
C VAL A 144 -18.36 47.19 -18.86
N GLU A 145 -19.35 47.63 -19.66
CA GLU A 145 -19.77 49.04 -19.72
C GLU A 145 -20.50 49.48 -18.44
N SER A 146 -21.26 48.61 -17.78
CA SER A 146 -21.88 48.91 -16.48
C SER A 146 -20.83 49.07 -15.37
N VAL A 147 -19.83 48.19 -15.31
CA VAL A 147 -18.72 48.29 -14.34
C VAL A 147 -17.88 49.55 -14.61
N GLY A 148 -17.61 49.86 -15.88
CA GLY A 148 -16.89 51.08 -16.25
C GLY A 148 -17.63 52.36 -15.84
N ARG A 149 -18.97 52.40 -15.99
CA ARG A 149 -19.80 53.54 -15.56
C ARG A 149 -19.86 53.69 -14.05
N GLU A 150 -19.90 52.60 -13.29
CA GLU A 150 -19.90 52.65 -11.82
C GLU A 150 -18.56 53.17 -11.27
N LEU A 151 -17.43 52.79 -11.90
CA LEU A 151 -16.10 53.26 -11.54
C LEU A 151 -15.87 54.74 -11.94
N SER A 152 -16.29 55.15 -13.14
CA SER A 152 -16.16 56.55 -13.57
C SER A 152 -17.02 57.49 -12.72
N ASN A 153 -18.24 57.07 -12.37
CA ASN A 153 -19.10 57.84 -11.47
C ASN A 153 -18.54 57.93 -10.04
N ALA A 154 -17.71 56.98 -9.61
CA ALA A 154 -16.98 57.05 -8.35
C ALA A 154 -15.80 58.05 -8.40
N GLU A 155 -15.19 58.26 -9.58
CA GLU A 155 -14.07 59.20 -9.79
C GLU A 155 -14.49 60.62 -10.21
N GLN A 156 -15.66 60.81 -10.85
CA GLN A 156 -16.18 62.14 -11.27
C GLN A 156 -16.92 62.91 -10.16
N ARG A 157 -16.28 63.12 -9.01
CA ARG A 157 -16.60 64.27 -8.14
C ARG A 157 -15.49 65.32 -8.18
N PRO A 158 -15.49 66.27 -9.13
CA PRO A 158 -14.69 67.49 -9.04
C PRO A 158 -15.54 68.67 -8.55
N GLY A 159 -14.99 69.45 -7.62
CA GLY A 159 -15.55 70.74 -7.24
C GLY A 159 -15.33 71.84 -8.29
N ALA A 160 -16.38 72.66 -8.50
CA ALA A 160 -16.51 74.09 -8.90
C ALA A 160 -15.68 74.67 -10.09
N PRO A 161 -16.04 75.82 -10.74
CA PRO A 161 -17.11 76.81 -10.50
C PRO A 161 -17.92 77.28 -11.76
N GLY A 162 -19.03 78.03 -11.58
CA GLY A 162 -19.47 79.05 -12.56
C GLY A 162 -20.93 79.06 -13.09
N THR A 163 -21.70 80.04 -12.58
CA THR A 163 -22.76 80.85 -13.24
C THR A 163 -23.99 80.20 -13.91
N GLY A 164 -25.15 80.35 -13.25
CA GLY A 164 -26.46 80.22 -13.88
C GLY A 164 -27.62 80.24 -12.86
N SER A 165 -28.24 81.40 -12.68
CA SER A 165 -29.32 81.69 -11.73
C SER A 165 -30.55 80.78 -11.90
N ARG A 166 -30.85 79.90 -10.92
CA ARG A 166 -32.18 79.31 -10.69
C ARG A 166 -32.49 79.15 -9.19
N PRO A 167 -33.77 79.19 -8.78
CA PRO A 167 -34.17 79.43 -7.40
C PRO A 167 -33.76 78.28 -6.47
N ARG A 168 -33.29 78.64 -5.27
CA ARG A 168 -32.87 77.72 -4.20
C ARG A 168 -34.02 76.81 -3.78
N GLU A 169 -33.99 75.55 -4.18
CA GLU A 169 -34.49 74.45 -3.35
C GLU A 169 -33.52 74.26 -2.16
N PRO A 170 -34.03 74.04 -0.94
CA PRO A 170 -33.19 73.85 0.23
C PRO A 170 -32.38 72.57 0.07
N VAL A 171 -31.08 72.75 -0.16
CA VAL A 171 -30.08 71.69 -0.10
C VAL A 171 -30.13 71.10 1.31
N LEU A 172 -30.47 69.82 1.40
CA LEU A 172 -30.26 69.04 2.61
C LEU A 172 -28.75 69.08 2.89
N VAL A 173 -28.35 69.86 3.88
CA VAL A 173 -26.98 69.90 4.37
C VAL A 173 -26.79 68.59 5.12
N GLU A 174 -26.33 67.57 4.42
CA GLU A 174 -25.73 66.42 5.05
C GLU A 174 -24.42 66.89 5.66
N ILE A 175 -24.46 67.09 6.97
CA ILE A 175 -23.30 67.44 7.77
C ILE A 175 -22.32 66.29 7.57
N PHE A 176 -21.22 66.53 6.85
CA PHE A 176 -20.04 65.68 6.94
C PHE A 176 -19.57 65.75 8.40
N ALA A 177 -20.09 64.84 9.23
CA ALA A 177 -19.47 64.51 10.48
C ALA A 177 -18.03 64.12 10.13
N PRO A 178 -17.01 64.74 10.72
CA PRO A 178 -15.63 64.36 10.48
C PRO A 178 -15.53 62.85 10.69
N SER A 179 -15.17 62.14 9.62
CA SER A 179 -14.94 60.70 9.62
C SER A 179 -14.16 60.36 10.88
N ARG A 180 -14.80 59.70 11.85
CA ARG A 180 -14.18 59.33 13.10
C ARG A 180 -12.98 58.43 12.73
N PRO A 181 -11.73 58.87 12.92
CA PRO A 181 -10.56 58.09 12.52
C PRO A 181 -10.54 56.71 13.20
N ILE A 182 -11.25 56.57 14.33
CA ILE A 182 -11.47 55.32 15.03
C ILE A 182 -12.32 54.33 14.22
N GLU A 183 -13.36 54.77 13.50
CA GLU A 183 -14.27 53.90 12.75
C GLU A 183 -13.59 53.35 11.48
N THR A 184 -12.78 54.18 10.81
CA THR A 184 -11.91 53.77 9.70
C THR A 184 -10.79 52.83 10.14
N LEU A 185 -10.23 53.04 11.34
CA LEU A 185 -9.24 52.12 11.90
C LEU A 185 -9.87 50.77 12.28
N THR A 186 -11.09 50.75 12.83
CA THR A 186 -11.81 49.50 13.15
C THR A 186 -12.26 48.73 11.91
N SER A 187 -12.62 49.39 10.80
CA SER A 187 -13.01 48.71 9.56
C SER A 187 -11.81 48.10 8.82
N LEU A 188 -10.61 48.65 9.00
CA LEU A 188 -9.36 48.10 8.46
C LEU A 188 -8.79 46.97 9.35
N ILE A 189 -8.84 47.12 10.68
CA ILE A 189 -8.27 46.14 11.61
C ILE A 189 -9.22 44.96 11.89
N GLY A 190 -10.53 45.19 11.85
CA GLY A 190 -11.56 44.18 12.15
C GLY A 190 -11.40 42.87 11.36
N PRO A 191 -11.31 42.92 10.02
CA PRO A 191 -11.13 41.72 9.19
C PRO A 191 -9.78 41.00 9.40
N LEU A 192 -8.75 41.71 9.89
CA LEU A 192 -7.41 41.15 10.10
C LEU A 192 -7.25 40.48 11.47
N LEU A 193 -8.03 40.89 12.47
CA LEU A 193 -7.97 40.35 13.84
C LEU A 193 -8.19 38.84 13.89
N GLY A 194 -9.16 38.32 13.13
CA GLY A 194 -9.46 36.88 13.09
C GLY A 194 -8.27 36.04 12.61
N PRO A 195 -7.76 36.27 11.39
CA PRO A 195 -6.59 35.57 10.87
C PRO A 195 -5.33 35.75 11.72
N ILE A 196 -5.08 36.95 12.27
CA ILE A 196 -3.93 37.19 13.15
C ILE A 196 -4.05 36.40 14.46
N ALA A 197 -5.23 36.36 15.08
CA ALA A 197 -5.45 35.57 16.29
C ALA A 197 -5.28 34.07 16.02
N SER A 198 -5.81 33.58 14.90
CA SER A 198 -5.63 32.19 14.48
C SER A 198 -4.16 31.86 14.22
N LEU A 199 -3.43 32.74 13.52
CA LEU A 199 -2.00 32.57 13.24
C LEU A 199 -1.17 32.60 14.54
N GLY A 200 -1.48 33.51 15.46
CA GLY A 200 -0.86 33.55 16.79
C GLY A 200 -1.11 32.26 17.59
N LEU A 201 -2.33 31.73 17.55
CA LEU A 201 -2.66 30.45 18.16
C LEU A 201 -1.85 29.30 17.53
N ILE A 202 -1.78 29.23 16.20
CA ILE A 202 -1.00 28.20 15.49
C ILE A 202 0.48 28.30 15.89
N ILE A 203 1.07 29.50 15.92
CA ILE A 203 2.47 29.69 16.36
C ILE A 203 2.67 29.14 17.76
N VAL A 204 1.81 29.50 18.71
CA VAL A 204 1.92 29.03 20.09
C VAL A 204 1.81 27.51 20.16
N VAL A 205 0.81 26.92 19.50
CA VAL A 205 0.61 25.46 19.49
C VAL A 205 1.79 24.74 18.82
N VAL A 206 2.33 25.25 17.71
CA VAL A 206 3.53 24.68 17.05
C VAL A 206 4.75 24.74 17.97
N ILE A 207 4.97 25.86 18.67
CA ILE A 207 6.09 25.98 19.62
C ILE A 207 5.94 24.94 20.73
N PHE A 208 4.78 24.85 21.36
CA PHE A 208 4.53 23.86 22.42
C PHE A 208 4.62 22.42 21.89
N MET A 209 4.08 22.11 20.72
CA MET A 209 4.17 20.79 20.12
C MET A 209 5.60 20.38 19.77
N LEU A 210 6.42 21.31 19.25
CA LEU A 210 7.84 21.03 19.00
C LEU A 210 8.63 20.91 20.31
N LEU A 211 8.33 21.74 21.31
CA LEU A 211 8.99 21.70 22.62
C LEU A 211 8.64 20.43 23.39
N GLU A 212 7.39 19.96 23.39
CA GLU A 212 6.92 18.80 24.14
C GLU A 212 6.77 17.53 23.27
N ARG A 213 7.26 17.52 22.03
CA ARG A 213 7.08 16.40 21.07
C ARG A 213 7.32 15.01 21.67
N GLU A 214 8.40 14.85 22.42
CA GLU A 214 8.77 13.58 23.08
C GLU A 214 7.73 13.19 24.15
N GLU A 215 7.33 14.13 25.02
CA GLU A 215 6.34 13.86 26.06
C GLU A 215 4.93 13.63 25.50
N LEU A 216 4.53 14.39 24.47
CA LEU A 216 3.25 14.20 23.80
C LEU A 216 3.16 12.82 23.16
N ARG A 217 4.26 12.36 22.55
CA ARG A 217 4.37 10.99 22.04
C ARG A 217 4.22 9.97 23.18
N ASP A 218 4.96 10.14 24.28
CA ASP A 218 4.91 9.19 25.41
C ASP A 218 3.53 9.13 26.07
N ARG A 219 2.86 10.28 26.23
CA ARG A 219 1.49 10.38 26.76
C ARG A 219 0.48 9.72 25.82
N PHE A 220 0.62 9.89 24.52
CA PHE A 220 -0.25 9.24 23.52
C PHE A 220 -0.08 7.73 23.52
N ILE A 221 1.17 7.23 23.57
CA ILE A 221 1.47 5.80 23.69
C ILE A 221 0.79 5.20 24.93
N ARG A 222 0.83 5.92 26.07
CA ARG A 222 0.14 5.48 27.29
C ARG A 222 -1.38 5.44 27.16
N LEU A 223 -1.98 6.26 26.29
CA LEU A 223 -3.42 6.32 26.06
C LEU A 223 -3.92 5.17 25.17
N VAL A 224 -3.11 4.75 24.19
CA VAL A 224 -3.46 3.70 23.20
C VAL A 224 -3.27 2.28 23.76
N GLY A 225 -2.47 2.11 24.83
CA GLY A 225 -2.41 0.88 25.64
C GLY A 225 -1.05 0.17 25.62
N TYR A 226 -0.81 -0.66 26.64
CA TYR A 226 0.47 -1.35 26.89
C TYR A 226 0.80 -2.50 25.93
N GLY A 227 -0.05 -2.82 24.95
CA GLY A 227 0.02 -4.06 24.17
C GLY A 227 1.21 -4.15 23.21
N ASP A 228 1.70 -3.02 22.69
CA ASP A 228 2.86 -2.99 21.78
C ASP A 228 3.47 -1.58 21.71
N LEU A 229 4.31 -1.26 22.71
CA LEU A 229 4.98 0.04 22.83
C LEU A 229 5.87 0.35 21.60
N HIS A 230 6.45 -0.70 21.02
CA HIS A 230 7.32 -0.61 19.84
C HIS A 230 6.52 -0.25 18.59
N ARG A 231 5.43 -0.98 18.31
CA ARG A 231 4.57 -0.72 17.13
C ARG A 231 3.93 0.66 17.17
N THR A 232 3.44 1.10 18.33
CA THR A 232 2.82 2.43 18.46
C THR A 232 3.84 3.56 18.27
N THR A 233 5.08 3.34 18.72
CA THR A 233 6.21 4.23 18.49
C THR A 233 6.57 4.32 17.00
N GLU A 234 6.68 3.16 16.34
CA GLU A 234 6.98 3.06 14.92
C GLU A 234 5.91 3.77 14.10
N ALA A 235 4.62 3.56 14.42
CA ALA A 235 3.49 4.23 13.78
C ALA A 235 3.62 5.75 13.74
N ILE A 236 3.88 6.37 14.90
CA ILE A 236 3.95 7.83 15.02
C ILE A 236 5.17 8.37 14.30
N GLN A 237 6.30 7.66 14.39
CA GLN A 237 7.54 8.07 13.75
C GLN A 237 7.44 7.95 12.23
N GLU A 238 6.82 6.87 11.72
CA GLU A 238 6.58 6.64 10.31
C GLU A 238 5.54 7.64 9.76
N ALA A 239 4.44 7.88 10.48
CA ALA A 239 3.44 8.88 10.08
C ALA A 239 4.09 10.27 9.97
N GLY A 240 4.88 10.65 10.97
CA GLY A 240 5.61 11.90 10.98
C GLY A 240 6.61 12.03 9.82
N SER A 241 7.38 10.97 9.53
CA SER A 241 8.35 11.00 8.42
C SER A 241 7.67 11.03 7.06
N ARG A 242 6.61 10.24 6.85
CA ARG A 242 5.84 10.22 5.60
C ARG A 242 5.19 11.58 5.32
N VAL A 243 4.58 12.19 6.33
CA VAL A 243 3.98 13.54 6.20
C VAL A 243 5.05 14.60 5.92
N ALA A 244 6.17 14.59 6.65
CA ALA A 244 7.24 15.56 6.46
C ALA A 244 7.87 15.43 5.06
N GLN A 245 8.11 14.20 4.60
CA GLN A 245 8.62 13.93 3.26
C GLN A 245 7.62 14.35 2.19
N TYR A 246 6.32 14.06 2.37
CA TYR A 246 5.27 14.51 1.46
C TYR A 246 5.22 16.04 1.35
N LEU A 247 5.18 16.76 2.47
CA LEU A 247 5.14 18.23 2.47
C LEU A 247 6.40 18.85 1.85
N LEU A 248 7.57 18.25 2.12
CA LEU A 248 8.82 18.66 1.48
C LEU A 248 8.75 18.43 -0.02
N MET A 249 8.28 17.26 -0.45
CA MET A 249 8.17 16.91 -1.85
C MET A 249 7.20 17.83 -2.58
N GLN A 250 6.05 18.11 -1.98
CA GLN A 250 5.07 19.06 -2.49
C GLN A 250 5.70 20.44 -2.68
N LEU A 251 6.48 20.92 -1.71
CA LEU A 251 7.18 22.19 -1.82
C LEU A 251 8.20 22.17 -2.96
N VAL A 252 8.97 21.09 -3.13
CA VAL A 252 9.95 20.96 -4.21
C VAL A 252 9.25 20.94 -5.58
N VAL A 253 8.20 20.14 -5.77
CA VAL A 253 7.40 20.12 -7.02
C VAL A 253 6.82 21.51 -7.30
N ASN A 254 6.21 22.14 -6.30
CA ASN A 254 5.59 23.46 -6.47
C ASN A 254 6.61 24.53 -6.82
N CYS A 255 7.79 24.52 -6.21
CA CYS A 255 8.90 25.42 -6.55
C CYS A 255 9.45 25.13 -7.95
N ALA A 256 9.64 23.85 -8.30
CA ALA A 256 10.09 23.42 -9.62
C ALA A 256 9.11 23.80 -10.74
N TYR A 257 7.83 24.00 -10.41
CA TYR A 257 6.83 24.54 -11.34
C TYR A 257 6.82 26.08 -11.35
N GLY A 258 6.73 26.71 -10.17
CA GLY A 258 6.50 28.14 -10.04
C GLY A 258 7.69 29.01 -10.45
N VAL A 259 8.93 28.55 -10.23
CA VAL A 259 10.13 29.29 -10.65
C VAL A 259 10.25 29.34 -12.18
N PRO A 260 10.17 28.21 -12.92
CA PRO A 260 10.10 28.24 -14.37
C PRO A 260 8.89 29.00 -14.91
N LEU A 261 7.73 28.94 -14.24
CA LEU A 261 6.58 29.74 -14.63
C LEU A 261 6.89 31.24 -14.56
N ALA A 262 7.46 31.72 -13.45
CA ALA A 262 7.86 33.13 -13.33
C ALA A 262 8.86 33.52 -14.43
N LEU A 263 9.87 32.68 -14.70
CA LEU A 263 10.86 32.94 -15.74
C LEU A 263 10.25 32.97 -17.15
N GLY A 264 9.32 32.05 -17.44
CA GLY A 264 8.61 32.00 -18.72
C GLY A 264 7.71 33.23 -18.92
N LEU A 265 6.95 33.61 -17.91
CA LEU A 265 6.10 34.82 -17.96
C LEU A 265 6.94 36.09 -18.10
N TRP A 266 8.11 36.14 -17.43
CA TRP A 266 9.06 37.23 -17.58
C TRP A 266 9.59 37.32 -19.02
N ALA A 267 9.93 36.18 -19.64
CA ALA A 267 10.43 36.13 -21.01
C ALA A 267 9.39 36.59 -22.05
N VAL A 268 8.10 36.34 -21.81
CA VAL A 268 6.99 36.78 -22.68
C VAL A 268 6.57 38.24 -22.40
N GLY A 269 7.05 38.85 -21.32
CA GLY A 269 6.77 40.24 -20.97
C GLY A 269 5.47 40.46 -20.17
N ILE A 270 4.95 39.42 -19.51
CA ILE A 270 3.81 39.55 -18.59
C ILE A 270 4.22 40.40 -17.37
N PRO A 271 3.40 41.38 -16.95
CA PRO A 271 3.70 42.17 -15.76
C PRO A 271 3.61 41.32 -14.49
N ASN A 272 4.46 41.65 -13.52
CA ASN A 272 4.53 40.95 -12.23
C ASN A 272 4.72 39.42 -12.35
N PRO A 273 5.74 38.93 -13.10
CA PRO A 273 5.92 37.48 -13.30
C PRO A 273 6.21 36.72 -12.00
N ALA A 274 6.91 37.37 -11.06
CA ALA A 274 7.20 36.82 -9.74
C ALA A 274 5.92 36.57 -8.93
N LEU A 275 4.91 37.46 -9.01
CA LEU A 275 3.61 37.26 -8.37
C LEU A 275 2.98 35.95 -8.81
N TRP A 276 2.93 35.70 -10.12
CA TRP A 276 2.26 34.53 -10.67
C TRP A 276 3.00 33.23 -10.35
N GLY A 277 4.33 33.23 -10.38
CA GLY A 277 5.13 32.09 -9.92
C GLY A 277 4.93 31.79 -8.43
N MET A 278 4.97 32.81 -7.58
CA MET A 278 4.71 32.67 -6.13
C MET A 278 3.29 32.20 -5.85
N LEU A 279 2.29 32.79 -6.52
CA LEU A 279 0.90 32.39 -6.40
C LEU A 279 0.72 30.93 -6.85
N ALA A 280 1.39 30.50 -7.92
CA ALA A 280 1.38 29.11 -8.35
C ALA A 280 2.00 28.18 -7.29
N ILE A 281 3.12 28.56 -6.66
CA ILE A 281 3.74 27.76 -5.59
C ILE A 281 2.74 27.51 -4.44
N VAL A 282 2.00 28.54 -4.04
CA VAL A 282 1.03 28.44 -2.93
C VAL A 282 -0.26 27.75 -3.35
N LEU A 283 -0.85 28.14 -4.48
CA LEU A 283 -2.11 27.58 -4.94
C LEU A 283 -1.99 26.08 -5.23
N ARG A 284 -0.84 25.62 -5.75
CA ARG A 284 -0.61 24.20 -6.04
C ARG A 284 -0.43 23.32 -4.78
N PHE A 285 -0.52 23.88 -3.57
CA PHE A 285 -0.78 23.05 -2.38
C PHE A 285 -2.23 22.53 -2.32
N VAL A 286 -3.15 23.16 -3.06
CA VAL A 286 -4.55 22.76 -3.19
C VAL A 286 -4.67 21.80 -4.39
N PRO A 287 -4.93 20.50 -4.19
CA PRO A 287 -5.07 19.54 -5.29
C PRO A 287 -6.20 19.93 -6.25
N TYR A 288 -5.98 19.69 -7.56
CA TYR A 288 -6.91 19.94 -8.68
C TYR A 288 -7.31 21.40 -8.92
N ILE A 289 -7.70 22.13 -7.88
CA ILE A 289 -8.17 23.51 -7.94
C ILE A 289 -6.99 24.48 -8.06
N GLY A 290 -5.89 24.21 -7.35
CA GLY A 290 -4.69 25.04 -7.34
C GLY A 290 -4.10 25.31 -8.72
N PRO A 291 -3.76 24.27 -9.50
CA PRO A 291 -3.24 24.42 -10.86
C PRO A 291 -4.19 25.20 -11.79
N VAL A 292 -5.50 24.95 -11.69
CA VAL A 292 -6.50 25.65 -12.51
C VAL A 292 -6.52 27.14 -12.20
N ILE A 293 -6.60 27.53 -10.93
CA ILE A 293 -6.59 28.96 -10.54
C ILE A 293 -5.25 29.60 -10.92
N ALA A 294 -4.14 28.90 -10.69
CA ALA A 294 -2.81 29.37 -11.03
C ALA A 294 -2.60 29.58 -12.55
N THR A 295 -3.38 28.88 -13.39
CA THR A 295 -3.35 29.03 -14.86
C THR A 295 -4.31 30.09 -15.35
N VAL A 296 -5.55 30.08 -14.84
CA VAL A 296 -6.62 30.97 -15.31
C VAL A 296 -6.29 32.43 -15.05
N LEU A 297 -5.72 32.77 -13.88
CA LEU A 297 -5.45 34.17 -13.53
C LEU A 297 -4.38 34.83 -14.42
N PRO A 298 -3.17 34.24 -14.62
CA PRO A 298 -2.20 34.80 -15.57
C PRO A 298 -2.68 34.80 -17.01
N LEU A 299 -3.45 33.78 -17.44
CA LEU A 299 -3.99 33.73 -18.79
C LEU A 299 -5.03 34.82 -19.03
N PHE A 300 -5.85 35.13 -18.02
CA PHE A 300 -6.77 36.26 -18.07
C PHE A 300 -6.02 37.60 -18.12
N LEU A 301 -4.94 37.75 -17.34
CA LEU A 301 -4.10 38.94 -17.42
C LEU A 301 -3.44 39.08 -18.80
N ALA A 302 -2.91 37.99 -19.36
CA ALA A 302 -2.37 37.95 -20.72
C ALA A 302 -3.38 38.44 -21.76
N PHE A 303 -4.65 38.05 -21.59
CA PHE A 303 -5.74 38.48 -22.45
C PHE A 303 -6.00 39.99 -22.33
N ALA A 304 -5.81 40.55 -21.14
CA ALA A 304 -6.09 41.94 -20.81
C ALA A 304 -4.92 42.91 -21.07
N VAL A 305 -3.68 42.44 -21.07
CA VAL A 305 -2.48 43.29 -21.23
C VAL A 305 -2.21 43.63 -22.70
N ASP A 306 -2.31 42.65 -23.61
CA ASP A 306 -1.99 42.83 -25.03
C ASP A 306 -3.24 42.84 -25.91
N PRO A 307 -3.42 43.82 -26.82
CA PRO A 307 -4.49 43.81 -27.81
C PRO A 307 -4.42 42.60 -28.76
N GLY A 308 -3.22 42.01 -28.97
CA GLY A 308 -3.02 40.81 -29.80
C GLY A 308 -3.36 39.48 -29.12
N TRP A 309 -3.50 38.41 -29.91
CA TRP A 309 -3.71 37.04 -29.40
C TRP A 309 -2.40 36.30 -29.10
N SER A 310 -1.28 36.78 -29.64
CA SER A 310 0.04 36.15 -29.52
C SER A 310 0.45 35.94 -28.08
N LEU A 311 0.28 36.95 -27.22
CA LEU A 311 0.73 36.89 -25.83
C LEU A 311 -0.08 35.85 -25.02
N VAL A 312 -1.39 35.74 -25.27
CA VAL A 312 -2.25 34.70 -24.68
C VAL A 312 -1.81 33.30 -25.11
N LEU A 313 -1.50 33.11 -26.39
CA LEU A 313 -1.04 31.82 -26.92
C LEU A 313 0.32 31.42 -26.35
N TRP A 314 1.26 32.35 -26.22
CA TRP A 314 2.57 32.08 -25.60
C TRP A 314 2.45 31.74 -24.12
N VAL A 315 1.60 32.45 -23.37
CA VAL A 315 1.32 32.12 -21.97
C VAL A 315 0.67 30.73 -21.88
N GLY A 316 -0.33 30.44 -22.72
CA GLY A 316 -0.94 29.12 -22.80
C GLY A 316 0.07 28.01 -23.14
N ALA A 317 1.01 28.27 -24.05
CA ALA A 317 2.07 27.33 -24.42
C ALA A 317 3.03 27.06 -23.24
N ILE A 318 3.41 28.10 -22.48
CA ILE A 318 4.21 27.93 -21.27
C ILE A 318 3.50 27.03 -20.26
N PHE A 319 2.21 27.29 -19.98
CA PHE A 319 1.43 26.44 -19.08
C PHE A 319 1.32 25.01 -19.60
N LEU A 320 1.08 24.82 -20.89
CA LEU A 320 1.00 23.49 -21.50
C LEU A 320 2.31 22.71 -21.34
N VAL A 321 3.45 23.35 -21.63
CA VAL A 321 4.78 22.73 -21.50
C VAL A 321 5.09 22.43 -20.04
N LEU A 322 4.80 23.35 -19.12
CA LEU A 322 5.06 23.15 -17.69
C LEU A 322 4.15 22.07 -17.10
N GLU A 323 2.86 22.02 -17.45
CA GLU A 323 1.95 20.96 -17.02
C GLU A 323 2.38 19.60 -17.57
N LEU A 324 2.74 19.51 -18.85
CA LEU A 324 3.19 18.25 -19.46
C LEU A 324 4.49 17.76 -18.80
N THR A 325 5.44 18.66 -18.56
CA THR A 325 6.72 18.32 -17.91
C THR A 325 6.52 17.98 -16.44
N SER A 326 5.67 18.72 -15.73
CA SER A 326 5.36 18.45 -14.32
C SER A 326 4.73 17.08 -14.17
N ASN A 327 3.65 16.80 -14.90
CA ASN A 327 2.82 15.61 -14.69
C ASN A 327 3.45 14.33 -15.23
N ASN A 328 4.29 14.41 -16.29
CA ASN A 328 4.90 13.23 -16.91
C ASN A 328 6.37 13.00 -16.53
N VAL A 329 7.08 14.02 -16.02
CA VAL A 329 8.52 13.91 -15.71
C VAL A 329 8.78 14.19 -14.24
N ILE A 330 8.42 15.39 -13.76
CA ILE A 330 8.79 15.82 -12.40
C ILE A 330 8.05 14.98 -11.35
N GLU A 331 6.73 14.80 -11.51
CA GLU A 331 5.91 14.06 -10.55
C GLU A 331 6.30 12.58 -10.47
N PRO A 332 6.43 11.82 -11.56
CA PRO A 332 6.90 10.43 -11.48
C PRO A 332 8.33 10.30 -10.95
N TRP A 333 9.23 11.23 -11.30
CA TRP A 333 10.61 11.21 -10.83
C TRP A 333 10.74 11.52 -9.33
N LEU A 334 9.94 12.46 -8.81
CA LEU A 334 9.91 12.76 -7.38
C LEU A 334 9.15 11.67 -6.61
N TYR A 335 7.91 11.35 -7.00
CA TYR A 335 7.04 10.42 -6.28
C TYR A 335 7.31 8.94 -6.61
N GLY A 336 8.52 8.59 -7.10
CA GLY A 336 8.94 7.32 -7.72
C GLY A 336 8.76 6.01 -6.94
N SER A 337 7.98 6.01 -5.88
CA SER A 337 7.32 4.85 -5.29
C SER A 337 6.05 5.38 -4.65
N ARG A 338 4.88 4.84 -5.03
CA ARG A 338 3.54 5.32 -4.66
C ARG A 338 3.50 5.76 -3.19
N THR A 339 2.83 6.86 -2.87
CA THR A 339 2.74 7.51 -1.55
C THR A 339 2.18 6.64 -0.42
N GLY A 340 2.03 5.33 -0.63
CA GLY A 340 1.36 4.38 0.26
C GLY A 340 -0.16 4.49 0.19
N LEU A 341 -0.69 5.37 -0.66
CA LEU A 341 -2.12 5.67 -0.76
C LEU A 341 -2.68 5.30 -2.13
N SER A 342 -3.86 4.69 -2.13
CA SER A 342 -4.62 4.44 -3.36
C SER A 342 -5.03 5.77 -4.03
N PRO A 343 -4.97 5.91 -5.37
CA PRO A 343 -5.49 7.10 -6.06
C PRO A 343 -6.95 7.40 -5.72
N LEU A 344 -7.78 6.37 -5.56
CA LEU A 344 -9.18 6.51 -5.17
C LEU A 344 -9.30 7.06 -3.74
N ALA A 345 -8.43 6.62 -2.83
CA ALA A 345 -8.38 7.13 -1.46
C ALA A 345 -8.09 8.63 -1.42
N ILE A 346 -7.18 9.12 -2.27
CA ILE A 346 -6.85 10.55 -2.35
C ILE A 346 -8.08 11.37 -2.81
N ILE A 347 -8.83 10.89 -3.80
CA ILE A 347 -10.03 11.60 -4.30
C ILE A 347 -11.13 11.61 -3.23
N VAL A 348 -11.42 10.47 -2.62
CA VAL A 348 -12.44 10.35 -1.57
C VAL A 348 -12.07 11.23 -0.37
N ALA A 349 -10.81 11.21 0.05
CA ALA A 349 -10.31 12.09 1.08
C ALA A 349 -10.44 13.57 0.70
N ALA A 350 -10.10 13.96 -0.53
CA ALA A 350 -10.22 15.34 -0.98
C ALA A 350 -11.66 15.85 -0.85
N ILE A 351 -12.64 15.04 -1.28
CA ILE A 351 -14.06 15.35 -1.15
C ILE A 351 -14.49 15.45 0.32
N PHE A 352 -14.12 14.46 1.13
CA PHE A 352 -14.49 14.39 2.55
C PHE A 352 -13.95 15.59 3.34
N TRP A 353 -12.65 15.88 3.22
CA TRP A 353 -12.01 16.97 3.96
C TRP A 353 -12.42 18.35 3.44
N ALA A 354 -12.66 18.50 2.13
CA ALA A 354 -13.22 19.73 1.57
C ALA A 354 -14.63 20.01 2.09
N TRP A 355 -15.47 18.99 2.23
CA TRP A 355 -16.80 19.14 2.83
C TRP A 355 -16.73 19.49 4.31
N LEU A 356 -15.79 18.89 5.05
CA LEU A 356 -15.65 19.06 6.49
C LEU A 356 -15.11 20.46 6.89
N TRP A 357 -14.02 20.90 6.26
CA TRP A 357 -13.29 22.12 6.65
C TRP A 357 -13.09 23.12 5.50
N GLY A 358 -13.75 22.93 4.35
CA GLY A 358 -13.67 23.85 3.22
C GLY A 358 -12.32 23.81 2.49
N PRO A 359 -11.87 24.94 1.91
CA PRO A 359 -10.61 25.00 1.16
C PRO A 359 -9.38 24.61 1.99
N VAL A 360 -9.39 24.93 3.30
CA VAL A 360 -8.31 24.53 4.20
C VAL A 360 -8.28 23.02 4.38
N GLY A 361 -9.44 22.38 4.56
CA GLY A 361 -9.54 20.92 4.63
C GLY A 361 -8.99 20.23 3.39
N LEU A 362 -9.25 20.80 2.20
CA LEU A 362 -8.72 20.27 0.94
C LEU A 362 -7.18 20.28 0.91
N VAL A 363 -6.54 21.35 1.39
CA VAL A 363 -5.06 21.42 1.50
C VAL A 363 -4.51 20.38 2.46
N LEU A 364 -5.21 20.16 3.59
CA LEU A 364 -4.78 19.21 4.62
C LEU A 364 -5.20 17.76 4.30
N SER A 365 -5.96 17.54 3.23
CA SER A 365 -6.60 16.26 2.92
C SER A 365 -5.61 15.12 2.78
N THR A 366 -4.62 15.27 1.91
CA THR A 366 -3.59 14.25 1.68
C THR A 366 -2.78 13.95 2.94
N PRO A 367 -2.15 14.94 3.62
CA PRO A 367 -1.33 14.63 4.78
C PRO A 367 -2.12 14.08 5.98
N LEU A 368 -3.37 14.50 6.20
CA LEU A 368 -4.22 13.91 7.23
C LEU A 368 -4.63 12.48 6.90
N THR A 369 -4.91 12.20 5.62
CA THR A 369 -5.23 10.84 5.16
C THR A 369 -4.02 9.91 5.28
N VAL A 370 -2.81 10.39 5.00
CA VAL A 370 -1.56 9.64 5.29
C VAL A 370 -1.47 9.31 6.79
N CYS A 371 -1.70 10.29 7.68
CA CYS A 371 -1.71 10.02 9.12
C CYS A 371 -2.73 8.94 9.50
N LEU A 372 -3.94 8.99 8.93
CA LEU A 372 -4.99 8.01 9.19
C LEU A 372 -4.63 6.61 8.66
N ALA A 373 -4.07 6.51 7.46
CA ALA A 373 -3.65 5.25 6.88
C ALA A 373 -2.52 4.60 7.70
N VAL A 374 -1.52 5.38 8.11
CA VAL A 374 -0.42 4.88 8.94
C VAL A 374 -0.92 4.48 10.32
N LEU A 375 -1.85 5.21 10.93
CA LEU A 375 -2.49 4.76 12.17
C LEU A 375 -3.18 3.41 12.01
N GLY A 376 -3.80 3.15 10.86
CA GLY A 376 -4.42 1.87 10.54
C GLY A 376 -3.44 0.70 10.53
N ARG A 377 -2.23 0.90 10.01
CA ARG A 377 -1.18 -0.12 9.91
C ARG A 377 -0.70 -0.67 11.24
N TYR A 378 -0.67 0.15 12.28
CA TYR A 378 -0.08 -0.21 13.58
C TYR A 378 -1.10 -0.38 14.70
N VAL A 379 -2.32 0.13 14.53
CA VAL A 379 -3.38 0.01 15.53
C VAL A 379 -4.42 -0.99 15.00
N PRO A 380 -4.51 -2.21 15.55
CA PRO A 380 -5.42 -3.25 15.04
C PRO A 380 -6.89 -2.83 14.94
N GLN A 381 -7.33 -1.91 15.81
CA GLN A 381 -8.70 -1.38 15.78
C GLN A 381 -8.99 -0.49 14.55
N PHE A 382 -7.94 0.04 13.92
CA PHE A 382 -8.00 0.94 12.78
C PHE A 382 -7.45 0.31 11.49
N GLU A 383 -7.18 -1.00 11.47
CA GLU A 383 -6.68 -1.73 10.29
C GLU A 383 -7.53 -1.49 9.04
N PHE A 384 -8.84 -1.28 9.21
CA PHE A 384 -9.74 -0.92 8.11
C PHE A 384 -9.32 0.38 7.38
N LEU A 385 -8.67 1.33 8.06
CA LEU A 385 -8.16 2.56 7.44
C LEU A 385 -6.99 2.25 6.49
N GLU A 386 -6.13 1.29 6.83
CA GLU A 386 -5.08 0.84 5.91
C GLU A 386 -5.70 0.10 4.73
N VAL A 387 -6.71 -0.75 4.93
CA VAL A 387 -7.36 -1.45 3.81
C VAL A 387 -8.08 -0.47 2.87
N VAL A 388 -8.73 0.56 3.41
CA VAL A 388 -9.48 1.55 2.61
C VAL A 388 -8.56 2.57 1.93
N PHE A 389 -7.49 2.99 2.61
CA PHE A 389 -6.63 4.07 2.11
C PHE A 389 -5.29 3.61 1.54
N GLY A 390 -4.81 2.43 1.93
CA GLY A 390 -3.52 1.86 1.56
C GLY A 390 -3.41 1.51 0.08
N SER A 391 -2.18 1.50 -0.42
CA SER A 391 -1.84 1.04 -1.77
C SER A 391 -1.24 -0.37 -1.80
N ASP A 392 -0.99 -0.96 -0.63
CA ASP A 392 -0.41 -2.30 -0.55
C ASP A 392 -1.42 -3.33 -1.02
N PRO A 393 -0.95 -4.40 -1.71
CA PRO A 393 -1.81 -5.50 -2.10
C PRO A 393 -2.59 -6.00 -0.88
N VAL A 394 -3.94 -5.93 -0.93
CA VAL A 394 -4.85 -6.26 0.19
C VAL A 394 -4.65 -7.69 0.72
N LEU A 395 -3.96 -8.54 -0.02
CA LEU A 395 -3.70 -9.95 0.27
C LEU A 395 -2.22 -10.26 0.02
N ASP A 396 -1.64 -11.06 0.91
CA ASP A 396 -0.28 -11.61 0.78
C ASP A 396 -0.19 -12.46 -0.52
N PRO A 397 0.95 -12.45 -1.25
CA PRO A 397 1.16 -13.27 -2.44
C PRO A 397 0.59 -14.69 -2.42
N LYS A 398 0.78 -15.42 -1.32
CA LYS A 398 0.25 -16.79 -1.17
C LYS A 398 -1.27 -16.84 -1.05
N GLU A 399 -1.88 -15.82 -0.45
CA GLU A 399 -3.34 -15.71 -0.31
C GLU A 399 -3.99 -15.36 -1.64
N ARG A 400 -3.35 -14.50 -2.43
CA ARG A 400 -3.75 -14.16 -3.79
C ARG A 400 -3.77 -15.38 -4.69
N LEU A 401 -2.70 -16.16 -4.68
CA LEU A 401 -2.63 -17.40 -5.44
C LEU A 401 -3.70 -18.38 -4.95
N TYR A 402 -3.84 -18.56 -3.62
CA TYR A 402 -4.88 -19.43 -3.07
C TYR A 402 -6.31 -19.02 -3.50
N GLN A 403 -6.62 -17.72 -3.54
CA GLN A 403 -7.91 -17.25 -4.04
C GLN A 403 -8.14 -17.58 -5.51
N ARG A 404 -7.13 -17.45 -6.36
CA ARG A 404 -7.21 -17.82 -7.79
C ARG A 404 -7.40 -19.33 -7.98
N LEU A 405 -6.67 -20.14 -7.21
CA LEU A 405 -6.86 -21.59 -7.16
C LEU A 405 -8.29 -21.97 -6.72
N LEU A 406 -8.85 -21.25 -5.74
CA LEU A 406 -10.24 -21.43 -5.30
C LEU A 406 -11.25 -20.95 -6.34
N ALA A 407 -10.94 -19.89 -7.09
CA ALA A 407 -11.79 -19.35 -8.15
C ALA A 407 -11.84 -20.28 -9.37
N GLY A 408 -10.83 -21.15 -9.53
CA GLY A 408 -10.74 -22.05 -10.68
C GLY A 408 -10.24 -21.36 -11.95
N ASP A 409 -9.44 -20.30 -11.79
CA ASP A 409 -8.92 -19.48 -12.88
C ASP A 409 -7.41 -19.73 -13.03
N PRO A 410 -7.00 -20.71 -13.88
CA PRO A 410 -5.59 -21.03 -14.05
C PRO A 410 -4.84 -19.99 -14.86
N ASP A 411 -5.52 -19.25 -15.73
CA ASP A 411 -4.92 -18.21 -16.57
C ASP A 411 -4.50 -17.04 -15.69
N GLU A 412 -5.39 -16.55 -14.82
CA GLU A 412 -5.06 -15.47 -13.87
C GLU A 412 -4.00 -15.90 -12.86
N ALA A 413 -3.95 -17.19 -12.50
CA ALA A 413 -2.90 -17.74 -11.65
C ALA A 413 -1.54 -17.79 -12.35
N THR A 414 -1.54 -18.00 -13.67
CA THR A 414 -0.33 -18.05 -14.51
C THR A 414 0.20 -16.64 -14.74
N ASP A 415 -0.65 -15.68 -15.14
CA ASP A 415 -0.26 -14.26 -15.27
C ASP A 415 0.38 -13.74 -13.97
N TYR A 416 -0.20 -14.12 -12.82
CA TYR A 416 0.33 -13.76 -11.51
C TYR A 416 1.66 -14.44 -11.18
N ALA A 417 1.91 -15.63 -11.71
CA ALA A 417 3.18 -16.31 -11.58
C ALA A 417 4.24 -15.64 -12.46
N GLU A 418 3.93 -15.32 -13.72
CA GLU A 418 4.81 -14.64 -14.66
C GLU A 418 5.29 -13.29 -14.10
N GLU A 419 4.39 -12.46 -13.55
CA GLU A 419 4.77 -11.18 -12.91
C GLU A 419 5.80 -11.37 -11.79
N PHE A 420 5.73 -12.48 -11.04
CA PHE A 420 6.70 -12.79 -9.99
C PHE A 420 8.03 -13.29 -10.57
N LEU A 421 7.97 -14.03 -11.68
CA LEU A 421 9.14 -14.60 -12.36
C LEU A 421 9.97 -13.54 -13.12
N GLU A 422 9.41 -12.35 -13.36
CA GLU A 422 10.17 -11.20 -13.87
C GLU A 422 11.33 -10.79 -12.94
N GLU A 423 11.20 -11.01 -11.63
CA GLU A 423 12.19 -10.59 -10.61
C GLU A 423 12.89 -11.75 -9.90
N ASP A 424 12.20 -12.87 -9.68
CA ASP A 424 12.64 -14.02 -8.86
C ASP A 424 12.62 -15.33 -9.67
N TYR A 425 13.40 -16.34 -9.26
CA TYR A 425 13.42 -17.63 -9.97
C TYR A 425 12.19 -18.52 -9.69
N LEU A 426 11.93 -19.51 -10.55
CA LEU A 426 10.84 -20.49 -10.37
C LEU A 426 10.87 -21.21 -9.01
N GLU A 427 12.08 -21.50 -8.52
CA GLU A 427 12.29 -22.08 -7.19
C GLU A 427 11.82 -21.16 -6.06
N ASP A 428 12.10 -19.86 -6.18
CA ASP A 428 11.67 -18.84 -5.23
C ASP A 428 10.14 -18.67 -5.27
N TYR A 429 9.53 -18.63 -6.45
CA TYR A 429 8.07 -18.54 -6.59
C TYR A 429 7.37 -19.73 -5.92
N TYR A 430 7.78 -20.96 -6.23
CA TYR A 430 7.18 -22.13 -5.61
C TYR A 430 7.46 -22.22 -4.11
N GLY A 431 8.65 -21.85 -3.66
CA GLY A 431 9.04 -21.90 -2.25
C GLY A 431 8.36 -20.82 -1.38
N LYS A 432 8.23 -19.59 -1.89
CA LYS A 432 7.70 -18.42 -1.16
C LYS A 432 6.19 -18.24 -1.34
N VAL A 433 5.61 -18.68 -2.46
CA VAL A 433 4.21 -18.39 -2.84
C VAL A 433 3.39 -19.66 -3.02
N ALA A 434 3.76 -20.55 -3.96
CA ALA A 434 2.88 -21.66 -4.36
C ALA A 434 2.70 -22.75 -3.30
N ILE A 435 3.78 -23.25 -2.71
CA ILE A 435 3.71 -24.23 -1.62
C ILE A 435 2.98 -23.63 -0.40
N PRO A 436 3.28 -22.40 0.05
CA PRO A 436 2.48 -21.73 1.09
C PRO A 436 0.99 -21.58 0.76
N ALA A 437 0.62 -21.30 -0.49
CA ALA A 437 -0.78 -21.24 -0.92
C ALA A 437 -1.47 -22.62 -0.79
N LEU A 438 -0.79 -23.71 -1.17
CA LEU A 438 -1.29 -25.06 -0.98
C LEU A 438 -1.38 -25.47 0.51
N LEU A 439 -0.47 -24.96 1.37
CA LEU A 439 -0.56 -25.13 2.82
C LEU A 439 -1.80 -24.44 3.41
N LEU A 440 -2.18 -23.25 2.91
CA LEU A 440 -3.44 -22.59 3.28
C LEU A 440 -4.65 -23.45 2.89
N ALA A 441 -4.68 -23.98 1.66
CA ALA A 441 -5.73 -24.88 1.20
C ALA A 441 -5.86 -26.14 2.07
N GLU A 442 -4.74 -26.77 2.44
CA GLU A 442 -4.71 -27.94 3.32
C GLU A 442 -5.19 -27.62 4.74
N LYS A 443 -4.89 -26.42 5.25
CA LYS A 443 -5.36 -25.93 6.55
C LYS A 443 -6.89 -25.74 6.56
N ASP A 444 -7.45 -25.15 5.52
CA ASP A 444 -8.89 -24.95 5.37
C ASP A 444 -9.64 -26.26 5.15
N ARG A 445 -9.04 -27.19 4.41
CA ARG A 445 -9.55 -28.57 4.27
C ARG A 445 -9.66 -29.26 5.63
N ARG A 446 -8.65 -29.14 6.50
CA ARG A 446 -8.68 -29.74 7.85
C ARG A 446 -9.70 -29.11 8.78
N ARG A 447 -9.94 -27.79 8.63
CA ARG A 447 -11.00 -27.08 9.36
C ARG A 447 -12.40 -27.46 8.89
N GLY A 448 -12.52 -28.19 7.78
CA GLY A 448 -13.79 -28.56 7.17
C GLY A 448 -14.47 -27.39 6.44
N VAL A 449 -13.71 -26.35 6.10
CA VAL A 449 -14.21 -25.17 5.37
C VAL A 449 -14.24 -25.46 3.87
N LEU A 450 -13.24 -26.16 3.36
CA LEU A 450 -13.10 -26.51 1.94
C LEU A 450 -13.96 -27.73 1.59
N THR A 451 -14.86 -27.61 0.61
CA THR A 451 -15.64 -28.75 0.10
C THR A 451 -14.79 -29.69 -0.76
N ALA A 452 -15.28 -30.91 -1.01
CA ALA A 452 -14.57 -31.86 -1.88
C ALA A 452 -14.46 -31.35 -3.34
N GLU A 453 -15.49 -30.65 -3.82
CA GLU A 453 -15.51 -30.04 -5.15
C GLU A 453 -14.51 -28.88 -5.26
N GLN A 454 -14.48 -28.00 -4.26
CA GLN A 454 -13.48 -26.92 -4.19
C GLN A 454 -12.05 -27.46 -4.09
N MET A 455 -11.85 -28.59 -3.40
CA MET A 455 -10.54 -29.24 -3.33
C MET A 455 -10.07 -29.74 -4.70
N GLU A 456 -10.96 -30.38 -5.46
CA GLU A 456 -10.66 -30.86 -6.81
C GLU A 456 -10.39 -29.69 -7.75
N GLN A 457 -11.12 -28.58 -7.59
CA GLN A 457 -10.92 -27.35 -8.35
C GLN A 457 -9.56 -26.70 -8.04
N VAL A 458 -9.20 -26.55 -6.76
CA VAL A 458 -7.89 -26.04 -6.34
C VAL A 458 -6.78 -26.91 -6.91
N PHE A 459 -6.93 -28.24 -6.83
CA PHE A 459 -5.96 -29.17 -7.38
C PHE A 459 -5.84 -29.05 -8.90
N GLY A 460 -6.97 -29.07 -9.62
CA GLY A 460 -6.99 -28.95 -11.08
C GLY A 460 -6.32 -27.66 -11.55
N THR A 461 -6.66 -26.54 -10.92
CA THR A 461 -6.06 -25.23 -11.22
C THR A 461 -4.56 -25.21 -10.94
N ALA A 462 -4.12 -25.81 -9.82
CA ALA A 462 -2.70 -25.88 -9.47
C ALA A 462 -1.89 -26.74 -10.46
N ILE A 463 -2.47 -27.83 -10.97
CA ILE A 463 -1.81 -28.67 -11.98
C ILE A 463 -1.76 -27.96 -13.33
N THR A 464 -2.82 -27.26 -13.73
CA THR A 464 -2.79 -26.45 -14.96
C THR A 464 -1.75 -25.33 -14.87
N LEU A 465 -1.66 -24.64 -13.73
CA LEU A 465 -0.60 -23.64 -13.48
C LEU A 465 0.81 -24.22 -13.66
N VAL A 466 1.08 -25.39 -13.07
CA VAL A 466 2.36 -26.10 -13.23
C VAL A 466 2.62 -26.44 -14.71
N SER A 467 1.58 -26.88 -15.44
CA SER A 467 1.69 -27.18 -16.88
C SER A 467 2.01 -25.93 -17.71
N ASN A 468 1.31 -24.82 -17.48
CA ASN A 468 1.53 -23.57 -18.21
C ASN A 468 2.95 -23.03 -17.96
N LEU A 469 3.39 -23.04 -16.70
CA LEU A 469 4.76 -22.62 -16.35
C LEU A 469 5.84 -23.52 -16.96
N ALA A 470 5.53 -24.78 -17.24
CA ALA A 470 6.47 -25.69 -17.90
C ALA A 470 6.61 -25.38 -19.40
N GLU A 471 5.53 -24.96 -20.05
CA GLU A 471 5.56 -24.50 -21.45
C GLU A 471 6.39 -23.23 -21.58
N ILE A 472 6.17 -22.25 -20.68
CA ILE A 472 6.92 -20.98 -20.66
C ILE A 472 8.42 -21.22 -20.47
N ALA A 473 8.81 -22.06 -19.51
CA ALA A 473 10.22 -22.38 -19.28
C ALA A 473 10.90 -23.04 -20.50
N GLN A 474 10.16 -23.84 -21.28
CA GLN A 474 10.68 -24.44 -22.51
C GLN A 474 10.82 -23.44 -23.65
N GLU A 475 9.94 -22.44 -23.72
CA GLU A 475 10.02 -21.35 -24.69
C GLU A 475 11.24 -20.46 -24.38
N GLU A 476 11.45 -20.10 -23.11
CA GLU A 476 12.62 -19.32 -22.67
C GLU A 476 13.94 -20.05 -22.95
N GLU A 477 14.05 -21.36 -22.64
CA GLU A 477 15.25 -22.15 -22.95
C GLU A 477 15.56 -22.18 -24.45
N GLN A 478 14.53 -22.30 -25.31
CA GLN A 478 14.71 -22.29 -26.76
C GLN A 478 15.18 -20.91 -27.28
N GLU A 479 14.62 -19.82 -26.76
CA GLU A 479 15.05 -18.48 -27.11
C GLU A 479 16.50 -18.21 -26.69
N GLU A 480 16.92 -18.68 -25.51
CA GLU A 480 18.31 -18.61 -25.06
C GLU A 480 19.26 -19.42 -25.95
N GLU A 481 18.90 -20.66 -26.31
CA GLU A 481 19.69 -21.51 -27.21
C GLU A 481 19.84 -20.86 -28.61
N GLU A 482 18.76 -20.31 -29.17
CA GLU A 482 18.80 -19.59 -30.45
C GLU A 482 19.67 -18.33 -30.37
N GLU A 483 19.63 -17.59 -29.26
CA GLU A 483 20.51 -16.45 -29.03
C GLU A 483 21.99 -16.86 -28.90
N GLU A 484 22.29 -17.95 -28.20
CA GLU A 484 23.65 -18.49 -28.06
C GLU A 484 24.19 -18.99 -29.42
N GLU A 485 23.40 -19.73 -30.19
CA GLU A 485 23.77 -20.16 -31.54
C GLU A 485 24.03 -18.98 -32.47
N GLN A 486 23.22 -17.92 -32.38
CA GLN A 486 23.44 -16.67 -33.13
C GLN A 486 24.72 -15.94 -32.68
N LYS A 487 25.04 -15.94 -31.38
CA LYS A 487 26.26 -15.33 -30.83
C LYS A 487 27.52 -16.12 -31.22
N GLU A 488 27.45 -17.46 -31.21
CA GLU A 488 28.52 -18.34 -31.70
C GLU A 488 28.74 -18.19 -33.21
N ALA A 489 27.67 -18.15 -34.01
CA ALA A 489 27.74 -17.89 -35.45
C ALA A 489 28.32 -16.50 -35.78
N ALA A 490 28.14 -15.52 -34.90
CA ALA A 490 28.71 -14.17 -35.02
C ALA A 490 30.16 -14.05 -34.50
N GLY A 491 30.76 -15.11 -33.97
CA GLY A 491 32.16 -15.14 -33.50
C GLY A 491 32.44 -14.21 -32.30
N ARG A 492 31.42 -13.87 -31.50
CA ARG A 492 31.58 -13.07 -30.29
C ARG A 492 31.71 -14.00 -29.09
N PRO A 493 32.77 -13.91 -28.26
CA PRO A 493 32.88 -14.74 -27.08
C PRO A 493 31.80 -14.33 -26.06
N SER A 494 31.09 -15.32 -25.53
CA SER A 494 30.13 -15.13 -24.45
C SER A 494 30.83 -14.55 -23.21
N PRO A 495 30.22 -13.61 -22.48
CA PRO A 495 30.77 -13.14 -21.22
C PRO A 495 30.86 -14.33 -20.24
N PRO A 496 31.83 -14.35 -19.30
CA PRO A 496 31.80 -15.31 -18.22
C PRO A 496 30.49 -15.11 -17.44
N LYS A 497 29.76 -16.18 -17.14
CA LYS A 497 28.66 -16.15 -16.17
C LYS A 497 29.24 -15.67 -14.83
N GLU A 498 29.09 -14.38 -14.51
CA GLU A 498 29.38 -13.83 -13.18
C GLU A 498 28.26 -14.25 -12.22
N GLY A 499 28.28 -15.53 -11.84
CA GLY A 499 27.51 -16.05 -10.72
C GLY A 499 28.25 -15.78 -9.42
N ASN A 500 27.67 -14.95 -8.57
CA ASN A 500 28.17 -14.65 -7.23
C ASN A 500 28.26 -15.97 -6.42
N GLY A 501 29.47 -16.32 -5.98
CA GLY A 501 29.75 -17.63 -5.41
C GLY A 501 29.04 -17.96 -4.10
N ASP A 502 28.67 -19.24 -4.02
CA ASP A 502 28.61 -20.10 -2.83
C ASP A 502 27.46 -19.90 -1.83
N GLU A 503 26.30 -20.51 -2.14
CA GLU A 503 25.46 -21.37 -1.26
C GLU A 503 24.10 -21.72 -1.92
N SER A 504 23.70 -20.98 -2.98
CA SER A 504 22.35 -21.02 -3.57
C SER A 504 22.16 -21.89 -4.83
N GLU A 505 23.22 -22.41 -5.46
CA GLU A 505 23.05 -23.21 -6.67
C GLU A 505 22.57 -24.63 -6.35
N LEU A 506 21.48 -25.04 -6.99
CA LEU A 506 21.01 -26.42 -6.96
C LEU A 506 21.99 -27.33 -7.74
N PRO A 507 22.18 -28.59 -7.30
CA PRO A 507 23.05 -29.53 -8.00
C PRO A 507 22.48 -29.91 -9.39
N ASP A 508 23.37 -30.18 -10.35
CA ASP A 508 22.99 -30.63 -11.70
C ASP A 508 22.27 -32.00 -11.66
N GLY A 509 21.14 -32.05 -12.36
CA GLY A 509 20.25 -33.19 -12.50
C GLY A 509 20.53 -34.08 -13.71
N ARG A 510 21.41 -33.68 -14.64
CA ARG A 510 21.68 -34.44 -15.88
C ARG A 510 22.08 -35.89 -15.60
N GLY A 511 21.38 -36.82 -16.25
CA GLY A 511 21.61 -38.26 -16.11
C GLY A 511 21.06 -38.87 -14.80
N LYS A 512 20.33 -38.09 -13.99
CA LYS A 512 19.61 -38.58 -12.80
C LYS A 512 18.15 -38.78 -13.15
N THR A 513 17.56 -39.85 -12.60
CA THR A 513 16.14 -40.14 -12.73
C THR A 513 15.48 -40.12 -11.35
N VAL A 514 14.45 -39.29 -11.17
CA VAL A 514 13.77 -39.08 -9.87
C VAL A 514 12.29 -39.43 -10.00
N PHE A 515 11.75 -40.09 -8.98
CA PHE A 515 10.32 -40.39 -8.91
C PHE A 515 9.68 -39.56 -7.80
N CYS A 516 8.79 -38.63 -8.17
CA CYS A 516 8.09 -37.74 -7.26
C CYS A 516 6.63 -38.17 -7.09
N VAL A 517 6.12 -38.23 -5.87
CA VAL A 517 4.74 -38.65 -5.61
C VAL A 517 4.12 -37.92 -4.43
N GLY A 518 2.83 -37.57 -4.55
CA GLY A 518 2.06 -37.04 -3.43
C GLY A 518 1.71 -38.12 -2.39
N GLY A 519 1.79 -37.77 -1.12
CA GLY A 519 1.74 -38.73 -0.03
C GLY A 519 0.34 -39.15 0.41
N ARG A 520 -0.67 -38.27 0.36
CA ARG A 520 -1.99 -38.55 0.96
C ARG A 520 -3.18 -38.09 0.13
N GLY A 521 -3.08 -36.98 -0.57
CA GLY A 521 -4.23 -36.38 -1.26
C GLY A 521 -3.83 -35.53 -2.47
N PRO A 522 -4.82 -34.96 -3.17
CA PRO A 522 -4.59 -34.24 -4.42
C PRO A 522 -3.69 -33.01 -4.24
N LEU A 523 -3.80 -32.29 -3.12
CA LEU A 523 -2.90 -31.16 -2.84
C LEU A 523 -1.43 -31.61 -2.71
N ASP A 524 -1.19 -32.79 -2.12
CA ASP A 524 0.18 -33.34 -2.05
C ASP A 524 0.71 -33.68 -3.45
N ASP A 525 -0.16 -34.12 -4.36
CA ASP A 525 0.19 -34.40 -5.76
C ASP A 525 0.60 -33.12 -6.49
N ALA A 526 -0.13 -32.02 -6.29
CA ALA A 526 0.25 -30.71 -6.83
C ALA A 526 1.63 -30.26 -6.31
N SER A 527 1.90 -30.44 -5.01
CA SER A 527 3.23 -30.11 -4.46
C SER A 527 4.34 -31.01 -5.01
N ALA A 528 4.04 -32.28 -5.30
CA ALA A 528 4.99 -33.21 -5.92
C ALA A 528 5.25 -32.86 -7.39
N ALA A 529 4.24 -32.35 -8.11
CA ALA A 529 4.38 -31.86 -9.48
C ALA A 529 5.25 -30.59 -9.55
N MET A 530 5.05 -29.64 -8.62
CA MET A 530 5.91 -28.44 -8.51
C MET A 530 7.37 -28.82 -8.25
N LEU A 531 7.64 -29.75 -7.32
CA LEU A 531 9.00 -30.25 -7.10
C LEU A 531 9.56 -30.97 -8.34
N ALA A 532 8.72 -31.74 -9.03
CA ALA A 532 9.14 -32.44 -10.24
C ALA A 532 9.58 -31.48 -11.35
N GLN A 533 8.86 -30.37 -11.53
CA GLN A 533 9.22 -29.34 -12.50
C GLN A 533 10.57 -28.68 -12.18
N ILE A 534 10.82 -28.31 -10.91
CA ILE A 534 12.14 -27.77 -10.50
C ILE A 534 13.26 -28.75 -10.83
N LEU A 535 13.06 -30.04 -10.55
CA LEU A 535 14.04 -31.07 -10.85
C LEU A 535 14.24 -31.28 -12.37
N GLN A 536 13.20 -31.10 -13.19
CA GLN A 536 13.28 -31.15 -14.65
C GLN A 536 14.05 -29.96 -15.22
N VAL A 537 13.81 -28.75 -14.71
CA VAL A 537 14.58 -27.54 -15.08
C VAL A 537 16.07 -27.69 -14.72
N GLN A 538 16.39 -28.44 -13.66
CA GLN A 538 17.79 -28.82 -13.34
C GLN A 538 18.34 -29.97 -14.21
N GLY A 539 17.60 -30.46 -15.20
CA GLY A 539 18.03 -31.46 -16.17
C GLY A 539 17.82 -32.93 -15.77
N ALA A 540 17.08 -33.21 -14.69
CA ALA A 540 16.77 -34.59 -14.28
C ALA A 540 15.55 -35.16 -15.05
N GLU A 541 15.56 -36.47 -15.34
CA GLU A 541 14.36 -37.15 -15.82
C GLU A 541 13.44 -37.45 -14.64
N VAL A 542 12.29 -36.77 -14.57
CA VAL A 542 11.38 -36.90 -13.43
C VAL A 542 10.07 -37.55 -13.84
N VAL A 543 9.64 -38.55 -13.06
CA VAL A 543 8.32 -39.16 -13.16
C VAL A 543 7.48 -38.70 -11.97
N ALA A 544 6.48 -37.85 -12.23
CA ALA A 544 5.50 -37.42 -11.25
C ALA A 544 4.29 -38.38 -11.23
N ALA A 545 3.95 -38.91 -10.06
CA ALA A 545 2.81 -39.82 -9.86
C ALA A 545 1.83 -39.26 -8.83
N ARG A 546 0.58 -39.74 -8.88
CA ARG A 546 -0.47 -39.33 -7.94
C ARG A 546 -0.53 -40.24 -6.73
N HIS A 547 -1.02 -39.74 -5.59
CA HIS A 547 -1.23 -40.52 -4.38
C HIS A 547 -2.16 -41.72 -4.61
N SER A 548 -3.09 -41.59 -5.56
CA SER A 548 -4.02 -42.64 -5.98
C SER A 548 -3.35 -43.80 -6.73
N ASP A 549 -2.13 -43.59 -7.26
CA ASP A 549 -1.35 -44.65 -7.94
C ASP A 549 -0.66 -45.58 -6.93
N ILE A 550 -0.31 -45.08 -5.74
CA ILE A 550 0.43 -45.79 -4.67
C ILE A 550 -0.23 -47.10 -4.16
N PRO A 551 -1.54 -47.15 -3.84
CA PRO A 551 -2.16 -48.38 -3.35
C PRO A 551 -2.18 -49.49 -4.40
N ASN A 552 -2.10 -49.15 -5.68
CA ASN A 552 -2.22 -50.09 -6.77
C ASN A 552 -0.85 -50.73 -7.09
N ARG A 553 -0.82 -52.00 -7.52
CA ARG A 553 0.41 -52.65 -8.04
C ARG A 553 1.01 -51.89 -9.25
N ARG A 554 0.26 -50.96 -9.85
CA ARG A 554 0.71 -50.05 -10.91
C ARG A 554 1.76 -49.03 -10.47
N ALA A 555 1.77 -48.54 -9.23
CA ALA A 555 2.88 -47.69 -8.78
C ALA A 555 4.24 -48.38 -8.94
N MET A 556 4.28 -49.71 -8.77
CA MET A 556 5.52 -50.49 -8.95
C MET A 556 6.00 -50.57 -10.41
N SER A 557 5.10 -50.37 -11.39
CA SER A 557 5.49 -50.29 -12.81
C SER A 557 5.82 -48.87 -13.26
N LEU A 558 5.41 -47.85 -12.50
CA LEU A 558 5.66 -46.44 -12.84
C LEU A 558 7.03 -45.97 -12.33
N VAL A 559 7.58 -46.57 -11.28
CA VAL A 559 8.95 -46.27 -10.83
C VAL A 559 9.96 -46.85 -11.83
N PRO A 560 10.74 -46.00 -12.52
CA PRO A 560 11.81 -46.47 -13.40
C PRO A 560 12.79 -47.39 -12.65
N LYS A 561 13.25 -48.47 -13.28
CA LYS A 561 14.18 -49.41 -12.64
C LYS A 561 15.55 -48.80 -12.28
N GLN A 562 15.86 -47.62 -12.84
CA GLN A 562 17.13 -46.90 -12.66
C GLN A 562 16.97 -45.61 -11.84
N SER A 563 15.85 -45.42 -11.11
CA SER A 563 15.65 -44.24 -10.26
C SER A 563 16.76 -44.08 -9.21
N ASN A 564 17.35 -42.89 -9.18
CA ASN A 564 18.33 -42.45 -8.20
C ASN A 564 17.66 -42.14 -6.86
N ALA A 565 16.48 -41.50 -6.92
CA ALA A 565 15.71 -41.11 -5.74
C ALA A 565 14.20 -41.27 -5.93
N ILE A 566 13.51 -41.61 -4.83
CA ILE A 566 12.05 -41.57 -4.68
C ILE A 566 11.73 -40.51 -3.63
N VAL A 567 10.91 -39.53 -3.99
CA VAL A 567 10.54 -38.40 -3.13
C VAL A 567 9.04 -38.42 -2.88
N VAL A 568 8.64 -38.46 -1.61
CA VAL A 568 7.23 -38.44 -1.20
C VAL A 568 6.90 -37.11 -0.52
N CYS A 569 5.97 -36.34 -1.10
CA CYS A 569 5.63 -34.99 -0.63
C CYS A 569 4.38 -34.99 0.26
N PHE A 570 4.40 -34.16 1.31
CA PHE A 570 3.28 -33.97 2.23
C PHE A 570 3.13 -32.49 2.61
N LEU A 571 1.96 -31.89 2.38
CA LEU A 571 1.59 -30.53 2.82
C LEU A 571 1.16 -30.48 4.30
N ASN A 572 1.61 -31.43 5.10
CA ASN A 572 1.10 -31.62 6.45
C ASN A 572 2.20 -32.06 7.44
N GLU A 573 2.48 -31.21 8.43
CA GLU A 573 3.42 -31.51 9.53
C GLU A 573 3.04 -32.76 10.37
N ASP A 574 1.75 -33.07 10.52
CA ASP A 574 1.25 -34.25 11.26
C ASP A 574 1.34 -35.55 10.44
N SER A 575 1.72 -35.50 9.17
CA SER A 575 1.80 -36.68 8.29
C SER A 575 3.01 -37.56 8.58
N THR A 576 3.84 -37.26 9.58
CA THR A 576 5.03 -38.06 9.96
C THR A 576 4.78 -39.56 10.07
N ARG A 577 3.64 -39.99 10.65
CA ARG A 577 3.27 -41.41 10.72
C ARG A 577 3.01 -42.01 9.34
N HIS A 578 2.29 -41.27 8.48
CA HIS A 578 1.96 -41.74 7.14
C HIS A 578 3.21 -41.76 6.24
N ALA A 579 4.03 -40.72 6.32
CA ALA A 579 5.35 -40.64 5.70
C ALA A 579 6.23 -41.82 6.10
N THR A 580 6.31 -42.14 7.39
CA THR A 580 7.08 -43.30 7.89
C THR A 580 6.61 -44.61 7.25
N ILE A 581 5.29 -44.81 7.12
CA ILE A 581 4.73 -46.05 6.53
C ILE A 581 5.04 -46.12 5.03
N LEU A 582 4.88 -45.03 4.29
CA LEU A 582 5.14 -44.99 2.84
C LEU A 582 6.63 -45.14 2.52
N VAL A 583 7.50 -44.43 3.23
CA VAL A 583 8.95 -44.58 3.11
C VAL A 583 9.38 -46.02 3.38
N ARG A 584 8.90 -46.62 4.48
CA ARG A 584 9.15 -48.04 4.79
C ARG A 584 8.69 -48.97 3.68
N ARG A 585 7.54 -48.69 3.07
CA ARG A 585 6.99 -49.49 1.98
C ARG A 585 7.90 -49.41 0.76
N PHE A 586 8.31 -48.21 0.34
CA PHE A 586 9.22 -48.01 -0.79
C PHE A 586 10.59 -48.63 -0.53
N LYS A 587 11.19 -48.43 0.66
CA LYS A 587 12.49 -49.03 1.02
C LYS A 587 12.48 -50.55 1.02
N ARG A 588 11.36 -51.19 1.39
CA ARG A 588 11.21 -52.66 1.33
C ARG A 588 11.15 -53.21 -0.09
N ILE A 589 10.60 -52.42 -1.03
CA ILE A 589 10.45 -52.82 -2.42
C ILE A 589 11.73 -52.48 -3.20
N TYR A 590 12.31 -51.31 -2.94
CA TYR A 590 13.47 -50.73 -3.61
C TYR A 590 14.59 -50.44 -2.60
N PRO A 591 15.27 -51.48 -2.08
CA PRO A 591 16.31 -51.30 -1.06
C PRO A 591 17.58 -50.60 -1.58
N ALA A 592 17.77 -50.55 -2.89
CA ALA A 592 18.92 -49.95 -3.56
C ALA A 592 18.67 -48.51 -4.06
N ILE A 593 17.49 -47.94 -3.80
CA ILE A 593 17.13 -46.58 -4.23
C ILE A 593 17.06 -45.69 -2.98
N ARG A 594 17.45 -44.41 -3.10
CA ARG A 594 17.25 -43.43 -2.02
C ARG A 594 15.76 -43.09 -1.92
N VAL A 595 15.19 -43.11 -0.73
CA VAL A 595 13.81 -42.75 -0.47
C VAL A 595 13.77 -41.64 0.56
N GLY A 596 13.30 -40.47 0.15
CA GLY A 596 13.14 -39.30 0.99
C GLY A 596 11.67 -38.90 1.17
N ALA A 597 11.42 -38.08 2.17
CA ALA A 597 10.10 -37.47 2.41
C ALA A 597 10.24 -35.96 2.56
N VAL A 598 9.33 -35.21 1.94
CA VAL A 598 9.25 -33.76 2.05
C VAL A 598 8.03 -33.42 2.89
N LEU A 599 8.27 -32.72 4.01
CA LEU A 599 7.24 -32.26 4.93
C LEU A 599 7.20 -30.74 4.87
N TRP A 600 6.34 -30.20 4.01
CA TRP A 600 6.23 -28.76 3.82
C TRP A 600 5.80 -28.06 5.12
N ALA A 601 6.49 -26.99 5.49
CA ALA A 601 6.26 -26.25 6.72
C ALA A 601 6.21 -24.73 6.46
N GLU A 602 5.34 -24.03 7.18
CA GLU A 602 5.11 -22.58 7.00
C GLU A 602 6.25 -21.74 7.60
N ASN A 603 6.93 -22.24 8.65
CA ASN A 603 7.99 -21.52 9.36
C ASN A 603 9.38 -22.11 9.06
N GLN A 604 10.04 -21.52 8.06
CA GLN A 604 11.30 -22.01 7.47
C GLN A 604 12.54 -21.80 8.35
N LYS A 605 12.48 -20.99 9.42
CA LYS A 605 13.68 -20.54 10.17
C LYS A 605 14.05 -21.33 11.43
N GLU A 606 13.23 -22.24 11.97
CA GLU A 606 13.46 -22.72 13.36
C GLU A 606 13.22 -24.20 13.68
N ARG A 607 12.87 -25.08 12.73
CA ARG A 607 12.63 -26.51 13.04
C ARG A 607 13.51 -27.45 12.26
N GLN A 608 14.35 -28.18 12.99
CA GLN A 608 15.04 -29.36 12.49
C GLN A 608 13.98 -30.38 12.02
N PRO A 609 14.12 -30.97 10.81
CA PRO A 609 13.12 -31.89 10.28
C PRO A 609 12.95 -33.10 11.22
N PRO A 610 11.72 -33.61 11.40
CA PRO A 610 11.48 -34.76 12.27
C PRO A 610 12.21 -36.00 11.73
N ALA A 611 12.87 -36.76 12.60
CA ALA A 611 13.59 -37.96 12.22
C ALA A 611 12.61 -39.07 11.77
N LEU A 612 12.54 -39.30 10.45
CA LEU A 612 11.81 -40.41 9.85
C LEU A 612 12.77 -41.60 9.74
N GLY A 613 12.81 -42.47 10.75
CA GLY A 613 13.94 -43.38 11.01
C GLY A 613 14.43 -44.34 9.90
N GLU A 614 13.66 -44.59 8.83
CA GLU A 614 14.11 -45.40 7.67
C GLU A 614 14.22 -44.57 6.37
N ALA A 615 14.00 -43.25 6.44
CA ALA A 615 14.17 -42.33 5.31
C ALA A 615 15.65 -42.01 5.11
N ASP A 616 16.07 -41.91 3.85
CA ASP A 616 17.44 -41.51 3.50
C ASP A 616 17.66 -40.01 3.69
N PHE A 617 16.59 -39.21 3.56
CA PHE A 617 16.60 -37.78 3.84
C PHE A 617 15.19 -37.27 4.16
N VAL A 618 15.11 -36.12 4.84
CA VAL A 618 13.86 -35.41 5.12
C VAL A 618 14.08 -33.93 4.84
N ALA A 619 13.22 -33.34 4.00
CA ALA A 619 13.29 -31.93 3.64
C ALA A 619 12.01 -31.19 4.06
N THR A 620 12.11 -29.88 4.26
CA THR A 620 10.99 -29.00 4.63
C THR A 620 10.82 -27.81 3.68
N THR A 621 11.83 -27.56 2.83
CA THR A 621 11.85 -26.48 1.85
C THR A 621 12.09 -27.02 0.45
N LEU A 622 11.74 -26.24 -0.56
CA LEU A 622 11.88 -26.66 -1.97
C LEU A 622 13.37 -26.83 -2.33
N THR A 623 14.20 -25.88 -1.92
CA THR A 623 15.67 -25.92 -2.05
C THR A 623 16.28 -27.19 -1.46
N SER A 624 15.92 -27.52 -0.21
CA SER A 624 16.47 -28.69 0.48
C SER A 624 15.96 -29.99 -0.13
N ALA A 625 14.69 -30.02 -0.56
CA ALA A 625 14.11 -31.17 -1.24
C ALA A 625 14.79 -31.44 -2.58
N ALA A 626 14.99 -30.42 -3.40
CA ALA A 626 15.67 -30.53 -4.69
C ALA A 626 17.13 -30.95 -4.53
N ARG A 627 17.86 -30.31 -3.62
CA ARG A 627 19.27 -30.64 -3.31
C ARG A 627 19.43 -32.09 -2.86
N GLU A 628 18.59 -32.57 -1.95
CA GLU A 628 18.66 -33.95 -1.46
C GLU A 628 18.21 -34.97 -2.50
N ALA A 629 17.19 -34.65 -3.31
CA ALA A 629 16.72 -35.53 -4.38
C ALA A 629 17.79 -35.77 -5.46
N LEU A 630 18.63 -34.76 -5.71
CA LEU A 630 19.71 -34.79 -6.68
C LEU A 630 21.07 -35.16 -6.07
N ALA A 631 21.19 -35.34 -4.76
CA ALA A 631 22.47 -35.66 -4.13
C ALA A 631 22.94 -37.11 -4.41
N ASP A 632 24.24 -37.29 -4.64
CA ASP A 632 24.89 -38.57 -4.95
C ASP A 632 25.21 -39.44 -3.71
N ALA A 633 24.44 -39.28 -2.63
CA ALA A 633 24.65 -40.03 -1.39
C ALA A 633 24.17 -41.50 -1.51
N PRO A 634 24.83 -42.49 -0.85
CA PRO A 634 24.39 -43.88 -0.92
C PRO A 634 23.08 -44.12 -0.14
N PRO A 635 22.21 -45.05 -0.58
CA PRO A 635 20.99 -45.40 0.14
C PRO A 635 21.30 -46.16 1.44
N SER A 636 20.57 -45.84 2.52
CA SER A 636 20.61 -46.57 3.78
C SER A 636 20.03 -47.98 3.63
N LEU A 637 20.76 -49.02 4.01
CA LEU A 637 20.30 -50.40 3.83
C LEU A 637 19.32 -50.80 4.93
N VAL A 638 18.14 -51.30 4.55
CA VAL A 638 17.19 -51.87 5.50
C VAL A 638 17.60 -53.29 5.88
N THR A 639 18.10 -53.48 7.11
CA THR A 639 18.34 -54.82 7.68
C THR A 639 17.02 -55.53 7.98
N THR A 640 16.46 -56.25 7.01
CA THR A 640 15.32 -57.13 7.27
C THR A 640 15.78 -58.45 7.90
N ALA A 641 15.55 -58.63 9.21
CA ALA A 641 15.68 -59.92 9.86
C ALA A 641 14.61 -60.90 9.32
N ARG A 642 15.00 -61.77 8.38
CA ARG A 642 14.13 -62.78 7.77
C ARG A 642 13.71 -63.81 8.83
N LYS A 643 12.54 -63.65 9.47
CA LYS A 643 11.92 -64.72 10.27
C LYS A 643 11.34 -65.79 9.35
N ILE A 644 12.18 -66.75 8.93
CA ILE A 644 11.73 -67.97 8.25
C ILE A 644 10.97 -68.81 9.29
N ARG A 645 9.64 -68.84 9.18
CA ARG A 645 8.79 -69.68 10.02
C ARG A 645 8.87 -71.11 9.47
N THR A 646 9.76 -71.94 10.02
CA THR A 646 9.84 -73.37 9.70
C THR A 646 8.50 -74.03 10.00
N ARG A 647 7.86 -74.58 8.96
CA ARG A 647 6.59 -75.31 9.05
C ARG A 647 6.82 -76.55 9.92
N ARG A 648 6.32 -76.54 11.15
CA ARG A 648 6.40 -77.69 12.07
C ARG A 648 5.53 -78.80 11.50
N SER A 649 6.17 -79.86 10.98
CA SER A 649 5.52 -81.11 10.57
C SER A 649 4.77 -81.69 11.77
N SER A 650 3.43 -81.69 11.74
CA SER A 650 2.62 -82.40 12.72
C SER A 650 2.64 -83.89 12.38
N ASN A 651 3.47 -84.64 13.08
CA ASN A 651 3.38 -86.09 13.10
C ASN A 651 2.99 -86.51 14.52
N LYS A 652 1.76 -87.02 14.71
CA LYS A 652 1.41 -88.09 15.65
C LYS A 652 -0.09 -88.40 15.65
N THR A 653 -0.37 -89.53 14.99
CA THR A 653 -1.26 -90.62 15.37
C THR A 653 -1.73 -90.69 16.84
N GLY A 654 -3.02 -91.02 16.99
CA GLY A 654 -3.52 -91.96 18.00
C GLY A 654 -3.90 -91.40 19.38
N ILE A 655 -5.19 -91.36 19.67
CA ILE A 655 -5.87 -92.17 20.70
C ILE A 655 -7.34 -91.75 20.73
N ALA A 656 -8.20 -92.66 20.28
CA ALA A 656 -9.60 -92.70 20.65
C ALA A 656 -9.70 -93.33 22.03
N ALA A 657 -10.46 -92.72 22.95
CA ALA A 657 -11.40 -93.40 23.85
C ALA A 657 -11.89 -92.47 24.97
N ALA A 658 -13.20 -92.55 25.19
CA ALA A 658 -13.87 -92.59 26.48
C ALA A 658 -14.29 -91.27 27.17
N ARG A 659 -15.62 -91.21 27.33
CA ARG A 659 -16.41 -90.81 28.52
C ARG A 659 -16.95 -89.38 28.61
N SER A 660 -18.19 -89.27 28.14
CA SER A 660 -19.42 -88.99 28.94
C SER A 660 -19.29 -88.17 30.24
N GLY A 661 -20.13 -87.14 30.34
CA GLY A 661 -20.88 -86.86 31.57
C GLY A 661 -20.87 -85.40 32.03
N ILE A 662 -22.05 -84.78 31.93
CA ILE A 662 -22.56 -83.54 32.56
C ILE A 662 -22.22 -82.25 31.82
#